data_AF-A0A1Q5N8U0-F1
#
_entry.id   AF-A0A1Q5N8U0-F1
#
_cell.length_a   1.000
_cell.length_b   1.000
_cell.length_c   1.000
_cell.angle_alpha   90.00
_cell.angle_beta   90.00
_cell.angle_gamma   90.00
#
_symmetry.space_group_name_H-M   'P 1'
#
loop_
_entity.id
_entity.type
_entity.pdbx_description
1 polymer ?
#
loop_
_entity_poly.entity_id
_entity_poly.type
_entity_poly.pdbx_seq_one_letter_code
_entity_poly.pdbx_strand_id
1 'polypeptide(L)'
;MAALAEDGYDLIVLRLSIAFIRDRARVLRALTALLREAGALVIITPIVENTPEGRRHMALDENELAALTDGFDHVEQFDVEGLAVLALRGPAGSFSAEEKLRPEPQAVFGAAVVVTDTFGRVLLGRSTRGMWELPGGRVETGEAAPAAAVRELDEETGLTARVGDAHVLTVLHDDRLDVRRITAVVRVSRWDGALALPEPQRFVRWEFHDLNTLATLGKIFAPSAQALTAVWPGVLPGLPPVHSYACSPAAPPVPGEPAEAVRLRERMADIVIGKGWAPSPRVQAALREVPRHRFVPETRLEAAYHDDLAVVTVRESPQTALSSVSAAWLQADMIEQLRLEPGMTVLEVGSGGYNAELLAHVLGERGQVVTVDVDPYVVHRTRRLCAEAGTGRVTAVLGDGGLGAPGHVPAGGFDGIVITHNASDIAPAWREQLAEGARLVVPLEMGGYTRSLTLVRRGDVLHCGHWTYCGFVRDRGAAARTAPAVPLADGKVTVRWEDGTPGDTAGLDQALRGPRHERSTGLVVQGIFNFETLQVYAATTLSGFCRLTAPKGSTLVAQQDAAAILADGSLAYLTHRKVKDAPEPADRITEFFIHAYGPAAEEVAERFAGCVRVWDREVRESGYPPMTVHPAAMPDDQLPPGDVLDKPSARLVFQWPGRTPADARSFSAGGGRRA
;
A
#
# COMPACT_ATOMS: atom_id res chain seq x y z
N MET A 1 14.40 0.07 -52.14
CA MET A 1 15.01 -0.91 -53.06
C MET A 1 13.89 -1.62 -53.78
N ALA A 2 13.95 -1.75 -55.11
CA ALA A 2 12.98 -2.53 -55.88
C ALA A 2 13.05 -4.01 -55.45
N ALA A 3 11.90 -4.70 -55.43
CA ALA A 3 11.83 -6.12 -55.16
C ALA A 3 12.65 -6.87 -56.22
N LEU A 4 13.66 -7.62 -55.78
CA LEU A 4 14.47 -8.49 -56.64
C LEU A 4 13.63 -9.72 -57.04
N ALA A 5 13.76 -10.15 -58.29
CA ALA A 5 13.15 -11.38 -58.79
C ALA A 5 13.60 -12.59 -57.97
N GLU A 6 12.73 -13.60 -57.88
CA GLU A 6 12.63 -14.66 -56.86
C GLU A 6 13.85 -15.55 -56.58
N ASP A 7 15.02 -15.32 -57.22
CA ASP A 7 16.14 -16.27 -57.15
C ASP A 7 17.42 -15.78 -56.43
N GLY A 8 17.57 -14.53 -55.96
CA GLY A 8 18.81 -14.07 -55.28
C GLY A 8 20.07 -14.01 -56.18
N TYR A 9 21.24 -13.63 -55.63
CA TYR A 9 22.51 -13.47 -56.36
C TYR A 9 23.50 -14.64 -56.17
N ASP A 10 24.21 -15.05 -57.23
CA ASP A 10 25.31 -16.02 -57.14
C ASP A 10 26.62 -15.40 -56.60
N LEU A 11 26.84 -14.10 -56.87
CA LEU A 11 28.06 -13.39 -56.50
C LEU A 11 27.76 -11.91 -56.24
N ILE A 12 28.22 -11.40 -55.10
CA ILE A 12 28.25 -9.96 -54.80
C ILE A 12 29.71 -9.57 -54.58
N VAL A 13 30.15 -8.48 -55.21
CA VAL A 13 31.54 -8.00 -55.09
C VAL A 13 31.58 -6.58 -54.56
N LEU A 14 32.31 -6.37 -53.47
CA LEU A 14 32.66 -5.05 -52.93
C LEU A 14 34.12 -4.75 -53.24
N ARG A 15 34.36 -3.93 -54.25
CA ARG A 15 35.72 -3.55 -54.67
C ARG A 15 36.07 -2.15 -54.21
N LEU A 16 37.13 -2.05 -53.40
CA LEU A 16 37.73 -0.81 -52.89
C LEU A 16 36.74 0.12 -52.16
N SER A 17 35.60 -0.40 -51.72
CA SER A 17 34.51 0.38 -51.15
C SER A 17 34.29 0.09 -49.66
N ILE A 18 34.74 -1.07 -49.16
CA ILE A 18 34.43 -1.54 -47.81
C ILE A 18 34.98 -0.61 -46.72
N ALA A 19 36.14 0.01 -46.94
CA ALA A 19 36.74 0.95 -45.99
C ALA A 19 35.85 2.18 -45.73
N PHE A 20 35.03 2.59 -46.72
CA PHE A 20 34.15 3.76 -46.64
C PHE A 20 32.76 3.46 -46.07
N ILE A 21 32.43 2.18 -45.88
CA ILE A 21 31.17 1.77 -45.28
C ILE A 21 31.30 1.91 -43.76
N ARG A 22 30.42 2.70 -43.13
CA ARG A 22 30.46 2.92 -41.66
C ARG A 22 30.10 1.67 -40.86
N ASP A 23 29.10 0.92 -41.31
CA ASP A 23 28.56 -0.24 -40.61
C ASP A 23 28.81 -1.50 -41.44
N ARG A 24 30.10 -1.84 -41.58
CA ARG A 24 30.58 -2.88 -42.50
C ARG A 24 29.93 -4.22 -42.19
N ALA A 25 29.93 -4.63 -40.92
CA ALA A 25 29.35 -5.91 -40.49
C ALA A 25 27.86 -6.03 -40.84
N ARG A 26 27.03 -5.01 -40.51
CA ARG A 26 25.60 -5.05 -40.85
C ARG A 26 25.38 -5.05 -42.36
N VAL A 27 26.14 -4.24 -43.10
CA VAL A 27 26.02 -4.16 -44.57
C VAL A 27 26.41 -5.48 -45.21
N LEU A 28 27.52 -6.10 -44.77
CA LEU A 28 27.92 -7.42 -45.26
C LEU A 28 26.82 -8.44 -44.99
N ARG A 29 26.30 -8.55 -43.75
CA ARG A 29 25.20 -9.47 -43.41
C ARG A 29 23.94 -9.23 -44.27
N ALA A 30 23.59 -7.97 -44.50
CA ALA A 30 22.46 -7.61 -45.35
C ALA A 30 22.68 -7.99 -46.82
N LEU A 31 23.92 -7.90 -47.31
CA LEU A 31 24.29 -8.36 -48.66
C LEU A 31 24.30 -9.89 -48.74
N THR A 32 24.77 -10.59 -47.71
CA THR A 32 24.74 -12.06 -47.67
C THR A 32 23.31 -12.60 -47.73
N ALA A 33 22.35 -11.90 -47.10
CA ALA A 33 20.93 -12.25 -47.18
C ALA A 33 20.32 -12.14 -48.59
N LEU A 34 21.04 -11.52 -49.54
CA LEU A 34 20.64 -11.43 -50.94
C LEU A 34 21.31 -12.53 -51.81
N LEU A 35 22.23 -13.33 -51.26
CA LEU A 35 22.89 -14.42 -51.97
C LEU A 35 22.02 -15.68 -51.99
N ARG A 36 22.20 -16.50 -53.03
CA ARG A 36 21.74 -17.90 -53.06
C ARG A 36 22.54 -18.76 -52.07
N GLU A 37 22.03 -19.95 -51.76
CA GLU A 37 22.65 -20.91 -50.82
C GLU A 37 24.13 -21.24 -51.15
N ALA A 38 24.50 -21.27 -52.43
CA ALA A 38 25.89 -21.49 -52.89
C ALA A 38 26.64 -20.21 -53.29
N GLY A 39 26.03 -19.03 -53.08
CA GLY A 39 26.58 -17.75 -53.50
C GLY A 39 27.76 -17.28 -52.65
N ALA A 40 28.52 -16.32 -53.16
CA ALA A 40 29.68 -15.75 -52.46
C ALA A 40 29.64 -14.21 -52.38
N LEU A 41 30.13 -13.67 -51.26
CA LEU A 41 30.43 -12.25 -51.10
C LEU A 41 31.93 -12.07 -51.16
N VAL A 42 32.41 -11.34 -52.18
CA VAL A 42 33.84 -11.08 -52.37
C VAL A 42 34.15 -9.63 -52.02
N ILE A 43 35.10 -9.42 -51.12
CA ILE A 43 35.59 -8.10 -50.72
C ILE A 43 37.02 -7.96 -51.23
N ILE A 44 37.29 -6.89 -51.96
CA ILE A 44 38.64 -6.56 -52.44
C ILE A 44 39.00 -5.20 -51.84
N THR A 45 40.03 -5.13 -51.01
CA THR A 45 40.34 -3.94 -50.22
C THR A 45 41.84 -3.75 -50.00
N PRO A 46 42.34 -2.51 -49.93
CA PRO A 46 43.73 -2.26 -49.52
C PRO A 46 43.93 -2.67 -48.07
N ILE A 47 45.14 -3.11 -47.74
CA ILE A 47 45.55 -3.39 -46.34
C ILE A 47 46.56 -2.37 -45.85
N VAL A 48 46.52 -2.08 -44.55
CA VAL A 48 47.34 -1.03 -43.92
C VAL A 48 48.84 -1.29 -44.12
N GLU A 49 49.26 -2.55 -44.08
CA GLU A 49 50.66 -2.98 -44.28
C GLU A 49 51.23 -2.52 -45.63
N ASN A 50 50.43 -2.68 -46.69
CA ASN A 50 50.84 -2.38 -48.08
C ASN A 50 50.40 -0.97 -48.55
N THR A 51 49.82 -0.15 -47.67
CA THR A 51 49.27 1.17 -48.02
C THR A 51 50.09 2.32 -47.40
N PRO A 52 50.57 3.31 -48.19
CA PRO A 52 51.29 4.48 -47.66
C PRO A 52 50.46 5.27 -46.64
N GLU A 53 51.14 5.84 -45.64
CA GLU A 53 50.51 6.47 -44.47
C GLU A 53 49.38 7.46 -44.81
N GLY A 54 49.59 8.35 -45.79
CA GLY A 54 48.58 9.33 -46.24
C GLY A 54 47.32 8.73 -46.88
N ARG A 55 47.30 7.42 -47.15
CA ARG A 55 46.17 6.69 -47.77
C ARG A 55 45.61 5.56 -46.89
N ARG A 56 46.13 5.36 -45.69
CA ARG A 56 45.68 4.29 -44.77
C ARG A 56 44.22 4.41 -44.35
N HIS A 57 43.63 5.60 -44.43
CA HIS A 57 42.18 5.80 -44.20
C HIS A 57 41.28 5.07 -45.23
N MET A 58 41.88 4.51 -46.30
CA MET A 58 41.20 3.69 -47.31
C MET A 58 41.57 2.20 -47.22
N ALA A 59 42.32 1.80 -46.20
CA ALA A 59 42.84 0.44 -46.02
C ALA A 59 42.31 -0.16 -44.71
N LEU A 60 42.31 -1.50 -44.63
CA LEU A 60 41.91 -2.25 -43.43
C LEU A 60 43.15 -2.90 -42.79
N ASP A 61 43.20 -2.95 -41.46
CA ASP A 61 44.20 -3.74 -40.74
C ASP A 61 43.74 -5.19 -40.52
N GLU A 62 44.63 -6.04 -39.98
CA GLU A 62 44.33 -7.47 -39.74
C GLU A 62 43.14 -7.68 -38.78
N ASN A 63 42.97 -6.82 -37.77
CA ASN A 63 41.84 -6.94 -36.83
C ASN A 63 40.53 -6.59 -37.53
N GLU A 64 40.54 -5.56 -38.38
CA GLU A 64 39.39 -5.17 -39.17
C GLU A 64 39.03 -6.26 -40.20
N LEU A 65 40.01 -6.89 -40.85
CA LEU A 65 39.78 -8.02 -41.75
C LEU A 65 39.17 -9.21 -40.99
N ALA A 66 39.76 -9.59 -39.84
CA ALA A 66 39.25 -10.66 -38.99
C ALA A 66 37.80 -10.42 -38.55
N ALA A 67 37.46 -9.18 -38.20
CA ALA A 67 36.10 -8.79 -37.83
C ALA A 67 35.10 -8.84 -39.01
N LEU A 68 35.56 -8.65 -40.26
CA LEU A 68 34.70 -8.77 -41.45
C LEU A 68 34.42 -10.23 -41.83
N THR A 69 35.34 -11.11 -41.51
CA THR A 69 35.24 -12.56 -41.78
C THR A 69 34.47 -13.32 -40.69
N ASP A 70 34.29 -12.71 -39.53
CA ASP A 70 33.66 -13.34 -38.36
C ASP A 70 32.20 -13.77 -38.61
N GLY A 71 31.89 -15.00 -38.19
CA GLY A 71 30.58 -15.62 -38.32
C GLY A 71 30.25 -16.22 -39.69
N PHE A 72 31.13 -16.16 -40.70
CA PHE A 72 30.94 -16.88 -41.97
C PHE A 72 31.47 -18.32 -41.90
N ASP A 73 30.73 -19.28 -42.48
CA ASP A 73 31.09 -20.70 -42.46
C ASP A 73 32.36 -21.00 -43.26
N HIS A 74 32.56 -20.27 -44.36
CA HIS A 74 33.71 -20.43 -45.22
C HIS A 74 34.31 -19.08 -45.59
N VAL A 75 35.55 -18.88 -45.17
CA VAL A 75 36.35 -17.69 -45.41
C VAL A 75 37.62 -18.10 -46.14
N GLU A 76 37.82 -17.56 -47.34
CA GLU A 76 39.09 -17.66 -48.05
C GLU A 76 39.70 -16.26 -48.17
N GLN A 77 40.97 -16.13 -47.78
CA GLN A 77 41.72 -14.88 -47.88
C GLN A 77 42.92 -15.05 -48.81
N PHE A 78 43.07 -14.12 -49.75
CA PHE A 78 44.18 -14.07 -50.69
C PHE A 78 44.80 -12.68 -50.68
N ASP A 79 46.11 -12.60 -50.89
CA ASP A 79 46.79 -11.35 -51.28
C ASP A 79 46.93 -11.31 -52.80
N VAL A 80 46.50 -10.22 -53.42
CA VAL A 80 46.67 -9.98 -54.85
C VAL A 80 47.16 -8.56 -55.06
N GLU A 81 48.41 -8.41 -55.51
CA GLU A 81 49.05 -7.12 -55.81
C GLU A 81 48.97 -6.11 -54.65
N GLY A 82 49.06 -6.59 -53.40
CA GLY A 82 49.01 -5.74 -52.19
C GLY A 82 47.59 -5.39 -51.71
N LEU A 83 46.56 -6.03 -52.26
CA LEU A 83 45.17 -5.97 -51.80
C LEU A 83 44.78 -7.29 -51.12
N ALA A 84 43.98 -7.20 -50.06
CA ALA A 84 43.30 -8.37 -49.52
C ALA A 84 42.03 -8.66 -50.33
N VAL A 85 41.89 -9.92 -50.75
CA VAL A 85 40.68 -10.48 -51.34
C VAL A 85 40.09 -11.48 -50.35
N LEU A 86 38.90 -11.18 -49.83
CA LEU A 86 38.14 -12.06 -48.96
C LEU A 86 36.98 -12.66 -49.75
N ALA A 87 36.89 -13.98 -49.83
CA ALA A 87 35.71 -14.68 -50.33
C ALA A 87 34.96 -15.31 -49.15
N LEU A 88 33.74 -14.81 -48.92
CA LEU A 88 32.90 -15.17 -47.78
C LEU A 88 31.68 -15.95 -48.28
N ARG A 89 31.42 -17.14 -47.71
CA ARG A 89 30.27 -17.98 -48.04
C ARG A 89 29.58 -18.49 -46.77
N GLY A 90 28.31 -18.84 -46.90
CA GLY A 90 27.47 -19.28 -45.79
C GLY A 90 26.92 -18.11 -44.94
N PRO A 91 25.92 -18.37 -44.08
CA PRO A 91 25.27 -17.33 -43.28
C PRO A 91 26.17 -16.75 -42.18
N ALA A 92 26.42 -15.44 -42.25
CA ALA A 92 26.93 -14.65 -41.12
C ALA A 92 25.84 -14.35 -40.08
N GLY A 93 25.12 -15.38 -39.65
CA GLY A 93 23.85 -15.27 -38.90
C GLY A 93 23.89 -15.65 -37.43
N SER A 94 24.94 -16.32 -36.95
CA SER A 94 25.09 -16.70 -35.54
C SER A 94 26.05 -15.74 -34.82
N PHE A 95 25.68 -15.33 -33.61
CA PHE A 95 26.62 -14.76 -32.64
C PHE A 95 26.98 -15.86 -31.63
N SER A 96 28.25 -15.92 -31.23
CA SER A 96 28.68 -16.67 -30.04
C SER A 96 28.95 -15.66 -28.92
N ALA A 97 28.54 -16.01 -27.70
CA ALA A 97 28.97 -15.31 -26.50
C ALA A 97 30.13 -16.12 -25.90
N GLU A 98 31.32 -15.53 -25.88
CA GLU A 98 32.51 -16.16 -25.30
C GLU A 98 32.87 -15.45 -23.99
N GLU A 99 32.99 -16.21 -22.91
CA GLU A 99 33.52 -15.69 -21.65
C GLU A 99 35.03 -15.51 -21.78
N LYS A 100 35.54 -14.31 -21.47
CA LYS A 100 36.96 -14.18 -21.11
C LYS A 100 37.20 -15.01 -19.86
N LEU A 101 38.38 -15.63 -19.76
CA LEU A 101 38.90 -16.45 -18.65
C LEU A 101 38.19 -16.20 -17.30
N ARG A 102 37.90 -17.31 -16.59
CA ARG A 102 37.15 -17.32 -15.33
C ARG A 102 37.55 -16.16 -14.41
N PRO A 103 36.63 -15.21 -14.10
CA PRO A 103 36.93 -14.10 -13.22
C PRO A 103 37.24 -14.60 -11.81
N GLU A 104 38.13 -13.91 -11.09
CA GLU A 104 38.41 -14.24 -9.70
C GLU A 104 37.15 -14.06 -8.83
N PRO A 105 36.77 -15.04 -7.99
CA PRO A 105 35.59 -14.94 -7.15
C PRO A 105 35.81 -13.91 -6.03
N GLN A 106 35.20 -12.73 -6.16
CA GLN A 106 35.28 -11.63 -5.18
C GLN A 106 34.09 -11.58 -4.20
N ALA A 107 33.08 -12.44 -4.35
CA ALA A 107 31.88 -12.45 -3.53
C ALA A 107 31.61 -13.83 -2.90
N VAL A 108 31.12 -13.83 -1.67
CA VAL A 108 30.61 -15.05 -1.03
C VAL A 108 29.13 -15.17 -1.35
N PHE A 109 28.76 -16.23 -2.07
CA PHE A 109 27.37 -16.57 -2.34
C PHE A 109 26.91 -17.67 -1.37
N GLY A 110 25.90 -17.35 -0.56
CA GLY A 110 25.32 -18.28 0.42
C GLY A 110 23.82 -18.43 0.26
N ALA A 111 23.27 -19.50 0.84
CA ALA A 111 21.84 -19.75 0.94
C ALA A 111 21.42 -19.72 2.41
N ALA A 112 20.48 -18.83 2.76
CA ALA A 112 19.87 -18.76 4.08
C ALA A 112 18.51 -19.48 4.03
N VAL A 113 18.33 -20.48 4.89
CA VAL A 113 17.15 -21.34 4.89
C VAL A 113 16.12 -20.82 5.88
N VAL A 114 14.93 -20.48 5.39
CA VAL A 114 13.80 -20.09 6.24
C VAL A 114 12.79 -21.23 6.27
N VAL A 115 12.70 -21.88 7.42
CA VAL A 115 11.76 -22.97 7.69
C VAL A 115 10.85 -22.60 8.87
N THR A 116 9.58 -22.94 8.76
CA THR A 116 8.62 -22.81 9.85
C THR A 116 8.02 -24.15 10.21
N ASP A 117 7.58 -24.27 11.45
CA ASP A 117 6.71 -25.36 11.87
C ASP A 117 5.24 -25.12 11.50
N THR A 118 4.37 -26.05 11.88
CA THR A 118 2.90 -25.98 11.69
C THR A 118 2.22 -24.90 12.53
N PHE A 119 2.97 -24.17 13.35
CA PHE A 119 2.47 -23.06 14.15
C PHE A 119 2.94 -21.70 13.59
N GLY A 120 3.72 -21.71 12.50
CA GLY A 120 4.29 -20.51 11.90
C GLY A 120 5.51 -19.95 12.63
N ARG A 121 6.10 -20.71 13.57
CA ARG A 121 7.33 -20.34 14.26
C ARG A 121 8.53 -20.61 13.37
N VAL A 122 9.53 -19.74 13.37
CA VAL A 122 10.74 -19.88 12.54
C VAL A 122 11.86 -20.60 13.29
N LEU A 123 12.58 -21.48 12.60
CA LEU A 123 13.73 -22.19 13.17
C LEU A 123 14.97 -21.29 13.25
N LEU A 124 15.62 -21.24 14.41
CA LEU A 124 16.94 -20.62 14.59
C LEU A 124 17.87 -21.50 15.43
N GLY A 125 19.15 -21.45 15.09
CA GLY A 125 20.23 -22.16 15.76
C GLY A 125 21.05 -21.22 16.62
N ARG A 126 21.37 -21.64 17.84
CA ARG A 126 22.28 -20.92 18.74
C ARG A 126 23.71 -21.28 18.38
N SER A 127 24.47 -20.39 17.75
CA SER A 127 25.88 -20.66 17.42
C SER A 127 26.77 -20.73 18.66
N THR A 128 27.89 -21.45 18.54
CA THR A 128 28.96 -21.47 19.57
C THR A 128 29.59 -20.10 19.82
N ARG A 129 29.41 -19.15 18.89
CA ARG A 129 29.80 -17.74 19.03
C ARG A 129 28.79 -16.90 19.79
N GLY A 130 27.70 -17.50 20.23
CA GLY A 130 26.69 -16.83 20.99
C GLY A 130 25.81 -15.87 20.18
N MET A 131 25.45 -16.24 18.95
CA MET A 131 24.43 -15.58 18.13
C MET A 131 23.31 -16.56 17.72
N TRP A 132 22.14 -16.05 17.33
CA TRP A 132 21.08 -16.81 16.68
C TRP A 132 21.20 -16.72 15.16
N GLU A 133 21.12 -17.84 14.46
CA GLU A 133 21.35 -17.92 13.01
C GLU A 133 20.30 -18.82 12.35
N LEU A 134 19.92 -18.49 11.11
CA LEU A 134 19.18 -19.43 10.27
C LEU A 134 20.12 -20.57 9.86
N PRO A 135 19.59 -21.77 9.55
CA PRO A 135 20.37 -22.76 8.84
C PRO A 135 20.87 -22.18 7.51
N GLY A 136 22.07 -22.55 7.10
CA GLY A 136 22.59 -22.13 5.81
C GLY A 136 24.11 -22.04 5.72
N GLY A 137 24.57 -22.05 4.47
CA GLY A 137 25.98 -22.05 4.17
C GLY A 137 26.29 -21.59 2.76
N ARG A 138 27.51 -21.88 2.30
CA ARG A 138 27.99 -21.45 0.99
C ARG A 138 27.36 -22.30 -0.10
N VAL A 139 27.01 -21.64 -1.21
CA VAL A 139 26.62 -22.35 -2.43
C VAL A 139 27.89 -22.87 -3.10
N GLU A 140 27.98 -24.18 -3.30
CA GLU A 140 29.13 -24.81 -3.92
C GLU A 140 29.19 -24.57 -5.44
N THR A 141 30.36 -24.85 -6.04
CA THR A 141 30.53 -24.65 -7.49
C THR A 141 29.63 -25.62 -8.27
N GLY A 142 28.75 -25.07 -9.11
CA GLY A 142 27.77 -25.85 -9.89
C GLY A 142 26.49 -26.20 -9.11
N GLU A 143 26.38 -25.79 -7.85
CA GLU A 143 25.21 -25.99 -7.01
C GLU A 143 24.21 -24.84 -7.18
N ALA A 144 22.91 -25.18 -7.24
CA ALA A 144 21.85 -24.17 -7.22
C ALA A 144 21.49 -23.80 -5.78
N ALA A 145 21.09 -22.54 -5.54
CA ALA A 145 20.75 -22.07 -4.19
C ALA A 145 19.68 -22.91 -3.46
N PRO A 146 18.61 -23.42 -4.11
CA PRO A 146 17.68 -24.36 -3.48
C PRO A 146 18.33 -25.68 -3.03
N ALA A 147 19.27 -26.21 -3.82
CA ALA A 147 19.98 -27.45 -3.47
C ALA A 147 20.91 -27.22 -2.27
N ALA A 148 21.65 -26.10 -2.27
CA ALA A 148 22.47 -25.68 -1.14
C ALA A 148 21.63 -25.53 0.14
N ALA A 149 20.48 -24.88 0.05
CA ALA A 149 19.56 -24.72 1.19
C ALA A 149 19.08 -26.06 1.75
N VAL A 150 18.71 -27.02 0.90
CA VAL A 150 18.26 -28.35 1.34
C VAL A 150 19.39 -29.13 1.99
N ARG A 151 20.59 -29.10 1.41
CA ARG A 151 21.79 -29.75 1.96
C ARG A 151 22.16 -29.19 3.33
N GLU A 152 22.29 -27.86 3.44
CA GLU A 152 22.65 -27.19 4.69
C GLU A 152 21.59 -27.40 5.78
N LEU A 153 20.29 -27.45 5.40
CA LEU A 153 19.22 -27.77 6.36
C LEU A 153 19.42 -29.16 6.99
N ASP A 154 19.74 -30.17 6.19
CA ASP A 154 19.97 -31.54 6.67
C ASP A 154 21.25 -31.63 7.49
N GLU A 155 22.37 -31.13 6.94
CA GLU A 155 23.69 -31.16 7.58
C GLU A 155 23.68 -30.46 8.95
N GLU A 156 23.03 -29.31 9.08
CA GLU A 156 23.07 -28.51 10.30
C GLU A 156 21.99 -28.89 11.33
N THR A 157 20.83 -29.37 10.88
CA THR A 157 19.64 -29.53 11.74
C THR A 157 19.08 -30.95 11.79
N GLY A 158 19.45 -31.82 10.84
CA GLY A 158 18.84 -33.14 10.64
C GLY A 158 17.43 -33.10 10.03
N LEU A 159 16.97 -31.94 9.57
CA LEU A 159 15.71 -31.81 8.85
C LEU A 159 15.95 -31.97 7.35
N THR A 160 15.14 -32.81 6.71
CA THR A 160 15.25 -33.09 5.27
C THR A 160 14.12 -32.40 4.51
N ALA A 161 14.39 -31.98 3.28
CA ALA A 161 13.40 -31.38 2.39
C ALA A 161 13.67 -31.78 0.94
N ARG A 162 12.67 -31.62 0.06
CA ARG A 162 12.88 -31.80 -1.39
C ARG A 162 13.27 -30.47 -2.00
N VAL A 163 14.15 -30.50 -3.01
CA VAL A 163 14.53 -29.28 -3.76
C VAL A 163 13.32 -28.57 -4.38
N GLY A 164 12.29 -29.33 -4.78
CA GLY A 164 11.03 -28.76 -5.29
C GLY A 164 10.20 -27.99 -4.25
N ASP A 165 10.46 -28.21 -2.95
CA ASP A 165 9.81 -27.51 -1.83
C ASP A 165 10.67 -26.33 -1.32
N ALA A 166 11.82 -26.06 -1.94
CA ALA A 166 12.75 -24.99 -1.58
C ALA A 166 12.67 -23.83 -2.60
N HIS A 167 12.07 -22.71 -2.17
CA HIS A 167 11.73 -21.58 -3.02
C HIS A 167 12.63 -20.37 -2.74
N VAL A 168 13.38 -19.90 -3.75
CA VAL A 168 14.14 -18.65 -3.62
C VAL A 168 13.19 -17.46 -3.66
N LEU A 169 13.04 -16.76 -2.54
CA LEU A 169 12.16 -15.60 -2.44
C LEU A 169 12.85 -14.34 -2.97
N THR A 170 14.07 -14.11 -2.50
CA THR A 170 14.88 -12.96 -2.89
C THR A 170 16.37 -13.28 -2.78
N VAL A 171 17.18 -12.53 -3.50
CA VAL A 171 18.63 -12.48 -3.31
C VAL A 171 18.99 -11.14 -2.69
N LEU A 172 19.72 -11.17 -1.58
CA LEU A 172 20.19 -10.00 -0.86
C LEU A 172 21.64 -9.71 -1.21
N HIS A 173 21.97 -8.44 -1.42
CA HIS A 173 23.35 -7.97 -1.63
C HIS A 173 23.70 -6.90 -0.60
N ASP A 174 24.68 -7.19 0.26
CA ASP A 174 25.22 -6.24 1.25
C ASP A 174 26.73 -6.02 1.13
N ASP A 175 27.11 -4.78 1.45
CA ASP A 175 28.49 -4.29 1.51
C ASP A 175 28.87 -4.08 2.98
N ARG A 176 29.44 -5.09 3.62
CA ARG A 176 29.89 -5.01 5.01
C ARG A 176 31.33 -5.49 5.11
N LEU A 177 32.20 -4.60 5.61
CA LEU A 177 33.55 -4.94 6.06
C LEU A 177 34.40 -5.64 4.97
N ASP A 178 34.51 -4.98 3.82
CA ASP A 178 35.37 -5.37 2.68
C ASP A 178 35.01 -6.67 1.94
N VAL A 179 33.92 -7.37 2.34
CA VAL A 179 33.42 -8.56 1.63
C VAL A 179 32.05 -8.26 1.01
N ARG A 180 31.94 -8.47 -0.31
CA ARG A 180 30.66 -8.45 -1.02
C ARG A 180 29.91 -9.75 -0.73
N ARG A 181 28.78 -9.65 -0.05
CA ARG A 181 27.97 -10.83 0.32
C ARG A 181 26.71 -10.87 -0.51
N ILE A 182 26.47 -12.02 -1.12
CA ILE A 182 25.24 -12.32 -1.85
C ILE A 182 24.56 -13.47 -1.09
N THR A 183 23.31 -13.28 -0.65
CA THR A 183 22.56 -14.29 0.11
C THR A 183 21.25 -14.60 -0.60
N ALA A 184 21.09 -15.81 -1.09
CA ALA A 184 19.78 -16.31 -1.52
C ALA A 184 18.94 -16.65 -0.28
N VAL A 185 17.76 -16.04 -0.15
CA VAL A 185 16.80 -16.34 0.92
C VAL A 185 15.86 -17.41 0.41
N VAL A 186 15.99 -18.61 0.96
CA VAL A 186 15.28 -19.80 0.49
C VAL A 186 14.24 -20.22 1.51
N ARG A 187 12.96 -20.18 1.13
CA ARG A 187 11.84 -20.64 1.94
C ARG A 187 11.56 -22.11 1.67
N VAL A 188 11.66 -22.96 2.70
CA VAL A 188 11.31 -24.38 2.62
C VAL A 188 9.86 -24.59 3.09
N SER A 189 9.00 -25.03 2.19
CA SER A 189 7.55 -25.18 2.43
C SER A 189 7.18 -26.50 3.11
N ARG A 190 7.95 -27.54 2.86
CA ARG A 190 7.75 -28.88 3.41
C ARG A 190 9.08 -29.50 3.80
N TRP A 191 9.10 -30.11 4.97
CA TRP A 191 10.27 -30.79 5.53
C TRP A 191 9.82 -31.96 6.40
N ASP A 192 10.72 -32.92 6.60
CA ASP A 192 10.52 -34.12 7.41
C ASP A 192 11.73 -34.33 8.33
N GLY A 193 11.54 -35.07 9.42
CA GLY A 193 12.61 -35.37 10.39
C GLY A 193 12.38 -34.76 11.77
N ALA A 194 13.37 -34.91 12.65
CA ALA A 194 13.36 -34.34 14.00
C ALA A 194 14.63 -33.52 14.20
N LEU A 195 14.51 -32.38 14.90
CA LEU A 195 15.66 -31.53 15.18
C LEU A 195 16.75 -32.32 15.92
N ALA A 196 17.93 -32.34 15.31
CA ALA A 196 19.15 -32.92 15.84
C ALA A 196 20.23 -31.83 15.94
N LEU A 197 21.41 -32.21 16.44
CA LEU A 197 22.59 -31.35 16.46
C LEU A 197 23.77 -32.10 15.81
N PRO A 198 23.77 -32.30 14.48
CA PRO A 198 24.84 -33.03 13.81
C PRO A 198 26.17 -32.26 13.84
N GLU A 199 26.13 -30.92 13.92
CA GLU A 199 27.30 -30.05 13.98
C GLU A 199 27.48 -29.33 15.33
N PRO A 200 27.78 -30.05 16.43
CA PRO A 200 27.93 -29.45 17.76
C PRO A 200 29.11 -28.46 17.88
N GLN A 201 30.04 -28.49 16.93
CA GLN A 201 31.14 -27.53 16.81
C GLN A 201 30.69 -26.14 16.32
N ARG A 202 29.57 -26.06 15.60
CA ARG A 202 29.01 -24.80 15.06
C ARG A 202 27.84 -24.30 15.88
N PHE A 203 26.98 -25.20 16.35
CA PHE A 203 25.76 -24.86 17.07
C PHE A 203 25.69 -25.55 18.44
N VAL A 204 24.98 -24.91 19.37
CA VAL A 204 24.70 -25.41 20.71
C VAL A 204 23.32 -26.06 20.77
N ARG A 205 22.34 -25.54 20.02
CA ARG A 205 20.94 -26.02 19.97
C ARG A 205 20.17 -25.37 18.82
N TRP A 206 19.05 -25.99 18.45
CA TRP A 206 18.06 -25.49 17.49
C TRP A 206 16.70 -25.33 18.15
N GLU A 207 16.02 -24.21 17.89
CA GLU A 207 14.72 -23.87 18.51
C GLU A 207 13.80 -23.16 17.51
N PHE A 208 12.50 -23.43 17.61
CA PHE A 208 11.47 -22.68 16.88
C PHE A 208 11.00 -21.48 17.71
N HIS A 209 10.99 -20.29 17.09
CA HIS A 209 10.65 -19.02 17.73
C HIS A 209 9.45 -18.34 17.07
N ASP A 210 8.58 -17.74 17.90
CA ASP A 210 7.51 -16.89 17.42
C ASP A 210 8.08 -15.60 16.79
N LEU A 211 7.54 -15.20 15.64
CA LEU A 211 8.03 -14.06 14.86
C LEU A 211 8.04 -12.74 15.65
N ASN A 212 7.05 -12.52 16.52
CA ASN A 212 6.94 -11.34 17.38
C ASN A 212 7.95 -11.32 18.55
N THR A 213 8.65 -12.44 18.83
CA THR A 213 9.67 -12.51 19.88
C THR A 213 11.08 -12.28 19.37
N LEU A 214 11.29 -12.30 18.06
CA LEU A 214 12.63 -12.27 17.45
C LEU A 214 13.45 -11.05 17.90
N ALA A 215 12.82 -9.87 18.01
CA ALA A 215 13.48 -8.66 18.48
C ALA A 215 13.99 -8.74 19.94
N THR A 216 13.55 -9.73 20.71
CA THR A 216 13.95 -9.94 22.13
C THR A 216 14.98 -11.04 22.33
N LEU A 217 15.34 -11.80 21.28
CA LEU A 217 16.24 -12.96 21.38
C LEU A 217 17.72 -12.59 21.63
N GLY A 218 18.06 -11.31 21.56
CA GLY A 218 19.43 -10.81 21.70
C GLY A 218 20.17 -10.76 20.37
N LYS A 219 21.40 -11.31 20.31
CA LYS A 219 22.25 -11.22 19.11
C LYS A 219 21.78 -12.19 18.02
N ILE A 220 21.31 -11.66 16.89
CA ILE A 220 21.02 -12.43 15.67
C ILE A 220 22.12 -12.14 14.63
N PHE A 221 22.62 -13.17 13.96
CA PHE A 221 23.60 -13.02 12.89
C PHE A 221 23.03 -12.16 11.75
N ALA A 222 23.79 -11.16 11.31
CA ALA A 222 23.25 -10.10 10.45
C ALA A 222 22.63 -10.61 9.13
N PRO A 223 23.24 -11.52 8.36
CA PRO A 223 22.60 -12.14 7.19
C PRO A 223 21.28 -12.83 7.53
N SER A 224 21.23 -13.57 8.65
CA SER A 224 20.00 -14.21 9.12
C SER A 224 18.91 -13.20 9.47
N ALA A 225 19.26 -12.09 10.14
CA ALA A 225 18.34 -11.00 10.44
C ALA A 225 17.79 -10.32 9.17
N GLN A 226 18.65 -10.13 8.15
CA GLN A 226 18.25 -9.57 6.86
C GLN A 226 17.33 -10.53 6.09
N ALA A 227 17.65 -11.83 6.07
CA ALA A 227 16.80 -12.86 5.48
C ALA A 227 15.43 -12.93 6.18
N LEU A 228 15.39 -12.92 7.52
CA LEU A 228 14.16 -12.86 8.30
C LEU A 228 13.33 -11.62 8.00
N THR A 229 13.97 -10.46 7.81
CA THR A 229 13.26 -9.21 7.48
C THR A 229 12.77 -9.19 6.03
N ALA A 230 13.49 -9.84 5.13
CA ALA A 230 13.03 -10.04 3.76
C ALA A 230 11.81 -10.97 3.69
N VAL A 231 11.76 -12.00 4.55
CA VAL A 231 10.58 -12.88 4.64
C VAL A 231 9.47 -12.26 5.48
N TRP A 232 9.72 -11.57 6.59
CA TRP A 232 8.68 -10.94 7.40
C TRP A 232 9.08 -9.50 7.73
N PRO A 233 8.81 -8.55 6.82
CA PRO A 233 9.18 -7.16 7.05
C PRO A 233 8.52 -6.58 8.30
N GLY A 234 9.33 -5.91 9.13
CA GLY A 234 8.89 -5.28 10.39
C GLY A 234 9.12 -6.11 11.66
N VAL A 235 9.43 -7.41 11.56
CA VAL A 235 9.68 -8.27 12.74
C VAL A 235 10.98 -7.93 13.48
N LEU A 236 11.97 -7.37 12.77
CA LEU A 236 13.24 -6.90 13.32
C LEU A 236 13.44 -5.43 12.92
N PRO A 237 13.12 -4.47 13.79
CA PRO A 237 13.27 -3.05 13.49
C PRO A 237 14.75 -2.60 13.51
N GLY A 238 15.09 -1.57 12.73
CA GLY A 238 16.38 -0.89 12.81
C GLY A 238 17.55 -1.59 12.09
N LEU A 239 17.29 -2.59 11.25
CA LEU A 239 18.32 -3.19 10.41
C LEU A 239 18.79 -2.22 9.31
N PRO A 240 20.09 -2.19 8.96
CA PRO A 240 20.57 -1.39 7.84
C PRO A 240 19.96 -1.85 6.51
N PRO A 241 19.77 -0.94 5.55
CA PRO A 241 19.21 -1.30 4.25
C PRO A 241 20.12 -2.28 3.51
N VAL A 242 19.49 -3.19 2.77
CA VAL A 242 20.15 -4.17 1.90
C VAL A 242 19.49 -4.14 0.53
N HIS A 243 20.26 -4.32 -0.54
CA HIS A 243 19.69 -4.45 -1.87
C HIS A 243 19.03 -5.82 -1.98
N SER A 244 17.75 -5.84 -2.37
CA SER A 244 16.93 -7.06 -2.45
C SER A 244 16.45 -7.24 -3.89
N TYR A 245 16.73 -8.40 -4.46
CA TYR A 245 16.34 -8.80 -5.82
C TYR A 245 15.27 -9.89 -5.70
N ALA A 246 14.00 -9.51 -5.80
CA ALA A 246 12.89 -10.46 -5.72
C ALA A 246 12.97 -11.49 -6.85
N CYS A 247 13.01 -12.78 -6.48
CA CYS A 247 13.09 -13.90 -7.43
C CYS A 247 11.75 -14.61 -7.61
N SER A 248 10.90 -14.60 -6.59
CA SER A 248 9.53 -15.15 -6.65
C SER A 248 8.52 -14.15 -6.10
N PRO A 249 7.39 -13.91 -6.80
CA PRO A 249 6.32 -13.06 -6.29
C PRO A 249 5.45 -13.74 -5.23
N ALA A 250 5.50 -15.08 -5.12
CA ALA A 250 4.67 -15.87 -4.21
C ALA A 250 5.51 -16.68 -3.23
N ALA A 251 5.17 -16.57 -1.95
CA ALA A 251 5.69 -17.43 -0.89
C ALA A 251 4.76 -18.63 -0.70
N PRO A 252 5.30 -19.82 -0.38
CA PRO A 252 4.47 -21.01 -0.14
C PRO A 252 3.59 -20.86 1.12
N PRO A 253 2.41 -21.49 1.15
CA PRO A 253 1.52 -21.44 2.30
C PRO A 253 2.13 -22.10 3.54
N VAL A 254 1.78 -21.57 4.71
CA VAL A 254 2.15 -22.17 6.01
C VAL A 254 0.96 -22.94 6.56
N PRO A 255 1.02 -24.27 6.71
CA PRO A 255 -0.09 -25.05 7.25
C PRO A 255 -0.20 -24.91 8.78
N GLY A 256 -1.43 -25.03 9.31
CA GLY A 256 -1.71 -25.15 10.75
C GLY A 256 -1.63 -23.85 11.57
N GLU A 257 -2.13 -23.85 12.80
CA GLU A 257 -2.12 -22.65 13.65
C GLU A 257 -1.86 -23.00 15.12
N PRO A 258 -1.25 -22.11 15.92
CA PRO A 258 -1.17 -22.28 17.35
C PRO A 258 -2.57 -22.43 17.95
N ALA A 259 -2.78 -23.42 18.84
CA ALA A 259 -4.06 -23.63 19.49
C ALA A 259 -4.57 -22.39 20.25
N GLU A 260 -3.65 -21.59 20.79
CA GLU A 260 -3.96 -20.31 21.40
C GLU A 260 -4.48 -19.27 20.41
N ALA A 261 -3.87 -19.18 19.23
CA ALA A 261 -4.33 -18.28 18.17
C ALA A 261 -5.76 -18.63 17.72
N VAL A 262 -6.07 -19.93 17.60
CA VAL A 262 -7.44 -20.40 17.29
C VAL A 262 -8.41 -20.00 18.40
N ARG A 263 -8.08 -20.26 19.67
CA ARG A 263 -8.93 -19.86 20.82
C ARG A 263 -9.18 -18.36 20.87
N LEU A 264 -8.17 -17.54 20.60
CA LEU A 264 -8.28 -16.08 20.61
C LEU A 264 -9.10 -15.58 19.41
N ARG A 265 -8.94 -16.19 18.23
CA ARG A 265 -9.76 -15.90 17.05
C ARG A 265 -11.24 -16.17 17.31
N GLU A 266 -11.57 -17.35 17.82
CA GLU A 266 -12.96 -17.71 18.15
C GLU A 266 -13.57 -16.74 19.16
N ARG A 267 -12.81 -16.38 20.21
CA ARG A 267 -13.26 -15.39 21.20
C ARG A 267 -13.49 -14.01 20.58
N MET A 268 -12.57 -13.53 19.74
CA MET A 268 -12.70 -12.26 19.03
C MET A 268 -13.95 -12.29 18.14
N ALA A 269 -14.15 -13.38 17.37
CA ALA A 269 -15.31 -13.57 16.53
C ALA A 269 -16.61 -13.56 17.35
N ASP A 270 -16.68 -14.32 18.45
CA ASP A 270 -17.86 -14.37 19.33
C ASP A 270 -18.22 -12.99 19.90
N ILE A 271 -17.23 -12.17 20.26
CA ILE A 271 -17.47 -10.80 20.73
C ILE A 271 -18.01 -9.92 19.61
N VAL A 272 -17.39 -9.94 18.43
CA VAL A 272 -17.81 -9.15 17.25
C VAL A 272 -19.24 -9.53 16.84
N ILE A 273 -19.53 -10.83 16.80
CA ILE A 273 -20.84 -11.39 16.45
C ILE A 273 -21.89 -11.05 17.52
N GLY A 274 -21.56 -11.26 18.80
CA GLY A 274 -22.46 -10.99 19.92
C GLY A 274 -22.82 -9.51 20.09
N LYS A 275 -21.95 -8.60 19.63
CA LYS A 275 -22.23 -7.16 19.56
C LYS A 275 -23.05 -6.74 18.32
N GLY A 276 -23.35 -7.67 17.41
CA GLY A 276 -24.20 -7.43 16.24
C GLY A 276 -23.49 -6.88 15.01
N TRP A 277 -22.15 -6.85 14.99
CA TRP A 277 -21.37 -6.29 13.87
C TRP A 277 -21.20 -7.24 12.68
N ALA A 278 -21.56 -8.51 12.84
CA ALA A 278 -21.47 -9.55 11.80
C ALA A 278 -22.74 -10.42 11.75
N PRO A 279 -23.90 -9.87 11.35
CA PRO A 279 -25.15 -10.60 11.31
C PRO A 279 -25.19 -11.74 10.29
N SER A 280 -24.39 -11.72 9.23
CA SER A 280 -24.44 -12.72 8.15
C SER A 280 -23.56 -13.95 8.45
N PRO A 281 -24.03 -15.18 8.17
CA PRO A 281 -23.23 -16.39 8.40
C PRO A 281 -21.90 -16.42 7.65
N ARG A 282 -21.80 -15.75 6.49
CA ARG A 282 -20.58 -15.71 5.68
C ARG A 282 -19.49 -14.87 6.32
N VAL A 283 -19.83 -13.69 6.85
CA VAL A 283 -18.88 -12.84 7.56
C VAL A 283 -18.46 -13.51 8.87
N GLN A 284 -19.38 -14.18 9.56
CA GLN A 284 -19.06 -14.98 10.74
C GLN A 284 -18.05 -16.09 10.44
N ALA A 285 -18.24 -16.83 9.35
CA ALA A 285 -17.31 -17.86 8.91
C ALA A 285 -15.94 -17.26 8.58
N ALA A 286 -15.89 -16.15 7.83
CA ALA A 286 -14.64 -15.48 7.50
C ALA A 286 -13.87 -15.04 8.77
N LEU A 287 -14.53 -14.47 9.78
CA LEU A 287 -13.90 -14.10 11.05
C LEU A 287 -13.32 -15.31 11.82
N ARG A 288 -13.96 -16.48 11.70
CA ARG A 288 -13.53 -17.73 12.35
C ARG A 288 -12.47 -18.50 11.58
N GLU A 289 -12.31 -18.25 10.28
CA GLU A 289 -11.36 -18.97 9.42
C GLU A 289 -10.09 -18.17 9.16
N VAL A 290 -10.18 -16.86 8.92
CA VAL A 290 -9.02 -16.06 8.50
C VAL A 290 -8.08 -15.81 9.70
N PRO A 291 -6.81 -16.26 9.65
CA PRO A 291 -5.87 -16.16 10.75
C PRO A 291 -5.29 -14.74 10.88
N ARG A 292 -6.03 -13.83 11.54
CA ARG A 292 -5.66 -12.40 11.69
C ARG A 292 -4.22 -12.17 12.13
N HIS A 293 -3.71 -12.95 13.07
CA HIS A 293 -2.33 -12.86 13.56
C HIS A 293 -1.25 -13.03 12.48
N ARG A 294 -1.52 -13.80 11.42
CA ARG A 294 -0.58 -13.98 10.32
C ARG A 294 -0.43 -12.72 9.46
N PHE A 295 -1.39 -11.81 9.52
CA PHE A 295 -1.29 -10.51 8.83
C PHE A 295 -0.54 -9.46 9.66
N VAL A 296 -0.21 -9.79 10.92
CA VAL A 296 0.54 -8.96 11.87
C VAL A 296 1.58 -9.79 12.66
N PRO A 297 2.49 -10.54 11.98
CA PRO A 297 3.41 -11.49 12.62
C PRO A 297 4.35 -10.85 13.66
N GLU A 298 4.58 -9.54 13.58
CA GLU A 298 5.34 -8.76 14.54
C GLU A 298 4.61 -8.49 15.88
N THR A 299 3.32 -8.82 15.98
CA THR A 299 2.47 -8.48 17.12
C THR A 299 2.15 -9.71 17.99
N ARG A 300 1.98 -9.50 19.31
CA ARG A 300 1.52 -10.55 20.24
C ARG A 300 0.11 -11.03 19.90
N LEU A 301 -0.18 -12.30 20.10
CA LEU A 301 -1.47 -12.89 19.71
C LEU A 301 -2.66 -12.16 20.37
N GLU A 302 -2.52 -11.77 21.63
CA GLU A 302 -3.57 -11.07 22.39
C GLU A 302 -3.89 -9.70 21.79
N ALA A 303 -2.87 -8.99 21.32
CA ALA A 303 -3.05 -7.70 20.64
C ALA A 303 -3.58 -7.88 19.21
N ALA A 304 -3.14 -8.93 18.50
CA ALA A 304 -3.63 -9.24 17.16
C ALA A 304 -5.14 -9.58 17.16
N TYR A 305 -5.62 -10.25 18.20
CA TYR A 305 -7.01 -10.67 18.37
C TYR A 305 -7.81 -9.80 19.35
N HIS A 306 -7.30 -8.62 19.70
CA HIS A 306 -8.08 -7.67 20.48
C HIS A 306 -9.30 -7.21 19.68
N ASP A 307 -10.49 -7.20 20.29
CA ASP A 307 -11.76 -6.97 19.59
C ASP A 307 -11.89 -5.53 19.07
N ASP A 308 -11.37 -4.55 19.84
CA ASP A 308 -11.54 -3.13 19.57
C ASP A 308 -10.25 -2.34 19.23
N LEU A 309 -9.10 -3.00 19.04
CA LEU A 309 -7.84 -2.31 18.72
C LEU A 309 -7.42 -2.50 17.26
N ALA A 310 -7.06 -1.39 16.62
CA ALA A 310 -6.28 -1.42 15.39
C ALA A 310 -4.81 -1.73 15.72
N VAL A 311 -4.18 -2.57 14.89
CA VAL A 311 -2.77 -2.94 15.03
C VAL A 311 -1.96 -2.15 14.01
N VAL A 312 -1.15 -1.21 14.49
CA VAL A 312 -0.29 -0.41 13.63
C VAL A 312 0.86 -1.25 13.09
N THR A 313 0.96 -1.34 11.76
CA THR A 313 1.97 -2.13 11.04
C THR A 313 3.13 -1.27 10.54
N VAL A 314 2.87 0.01 10.27
CA VAL A 314 3.89 0.97 9.80
C VAL A 314 3.72 2.30 10.53
N ARG A 315 4.85 2.87 10.98
CA ARG A 315 4.92 4.19 11.61
C ARG A 315 5.92 5.06 10.86
N GLU A 316 5.57 6.33 10.66
CA GLU A 316 6.51 7.36 10.22
C GLU A 316 7.31 7.90 11.41
N SER A 317 6.63 8.09 12.53
CA SER A 317 7.17 8.58 13.79
C SER A 317 6.48 7.88 14.96
N PRO A 318 6.98 7.98 16.21
CA PRO A 318 6.34 7.32 17.35
C PRO A 318 4.85 7.67 17.50
N GLN A 319 4.44 8.87 17.07
CA GLN A 319 3.07 9.38 17.16
C GLN A 319 2.26 9.26 15.86
N THR A 320 2.89 8.97 14.72
CA THR A 320 2.22 8.97 13.40
C THR A 320 2.22 7.58 12.78
N ALA A 321 1.05 6.96 12.73
CA ALA A 321 0.82 5.68 12.06
C ALA A 321 0.56 5.92 10.56
N LEU A 322 1.22 5.13 9.70
CA LEU A 322 1.03 5.15 8.24
C LEU A 322 0.15 4.02 7.74
N SER A 323 0.17 2.87 8.43
CA SER A 323 -0.64 1.70 8.08
C SER A 323 -1.02 0.93 9.35
N SER A 324 -2.19 0.32 9.32
CA SER A 324 -2.70 -0.52 10.39
C SER A 324 -3.66 -1.57 9.86
N VAL A 325 -3.72 -2.72 10.52
CA VAL A 325 -4.88 -3.61 10.42
C VAL A 325 -5.98 -3.08 11.34
N SER A 326 -7.09 -2.62 10.77
CA SER A 326 -8.24 -2.05 11.49
C SER A 326 -8.84 -3.01 12.51
N ALA A 327 -9.57 -2.48 13.51
CA ALA A 327 -10.30 -3.29 14.49
C ALA A 327 -11.24 -4.30 13.81
N ALA A 328 -11.37 -5.50 14.37
CA ALA A 328 -12.10 -6.60 13.75
C ALA A 328 -13.59 -6.29 13.57
N TRP A 329 -14.21 -5.59 14.54
CA TRP A 329 -15.62 -5.19 14.45
C TRP A 329 -15.89 -4.24 13.27
N LEU A 330 -14.96 -3.32 12.99
CA LEU A 330 -15.11 -2.32 11.94
C LEU A 330 -14.96 -2.95 10.56
N GLN A 331 -14.03 -3.90 10.42
CA GLN A 331 -13.89 -4.68 9.18
C GLN A 331 -15.13 -5.55 8.93
N ALA A 332 -15.67 -6.19 9.97
CA ALA A 332 -16.92 -6.94 9.87
C ALA A 332 -18.08 -6.05 9.42
N ASP A 333 -18.29 -4.91 10.09
CA ASP A 333 -19.35 -3.95 9.72
C ASP A 333 -19.22 -3.49 8.28
N MET A 334 -18.02 -3.06 7.85
CA MET A 334 -17.79 -2.59 6.48
C MET A 334 -18.05 -3.68 5.43
N ILE A 335 -17.69 -4.94 5.70
CA ILE A 335 -17.97 -6.06 4.80
C ILE A 335 -19.47 -6.36 4.73
N GLU A 336 -20.18 -6.32 5.86
CA GLU A 336 -21.63 -6.48 5.92
C GLU A 336 -22.37 -5.41 5.12
N GLN A 337 -21.91 -4.15 5.22
CA GLN A 337 -22.51 -3.04 4.50
C GLN A 337 -22.36 -3.15 2.98
N LEU A 338 -21.33 -3.84 2.47
CA LEU A 338 -21.19 -4.10 1.02
C LEU A 338 -22.29 -5.03 0.49
N ARG A 339 -22.85 -5.90 1.34
CA ARG A 339 -23.82 -6.96 0.97
C ARG A 339 -23.33 -7.84 -0.18
N LEU A 340 -22.15 -8.40 0.00
CA LEU A 340 -21.49 -9.23 -1.00
C LEU A 340 -22.12 -10.61 -1.12
N GLU A 341 -22.14 -11.13 -2.34
CA GLU A 341 -22.57 -12.47 -2.69
C GLU A 341 -21.40 -13.25 -3.34
N PRO A 342 -21.42 -14.59 -3.28
CA PRO A 342 -20.30 -15.38 -3.79
C PRO A 342 -20.15 -15.28 -5.30
N GLY A 343 -18.90 -15.24 -5.77
CA GLY A 343 -18.54 -15.06 -7.18
C GLY A 343 -18.41 -13.60 -7.62
N MET A 344 -18.72 -12.64 -6.74
CA MET A 344 -18.51 -11.21 -7.00
C MET A 344 -17.02 -10.83 -7.03
N THR A 345 -16.71 -9.71 -7.66
CA THR A 345 -15.37 -9.10 -7.70
C THR A 345 -15.38 -7.75 -6.98
N VAL A 346 -14.51 -7.60 -5.97
CA VAL A 346 -14.48 -6.42 -5.10
C VAL A 346 -13.14 -5.69 -5.20
N LEU A 347 -13.19 -4.36 -5.15
CA LEU A 347 -12.02 -3.51 -4.98
C LEU A 347 -11.88 -3.07 -3.52
N GLU A 348 -10.72 -3.30 -2.94
CA GLU A 348 -10.25 -2.65 -1.73
C GLU A 348 -9.25 -1.55 -2.08
N VAL A 349 -9.38 -0.37 -1.46
CA VAL A 349 -8.40 0.72 -1.59
C VAL A 349 -7.80 1.03 -0.21
N GLY A 350 -6.50 0.81 -0.09
CA GLY A 350 -5.78 0.71 1.17
C GLY A 350 -5.58 -0.77 1.53
N SER A 351 -4.35 -1.24 1.41
CA SER A 351 -4.02 -2.66 1.54
C SER A 351 -3.51 -3.01 2.94
N GLY A 352 -3.38 -4.29 3.20
CA GLY A 352 -2.91 -4.86 4.47
C GLY A 352 -3.12 -6.37 4.58
N GLY A 353 -3.84 -6.94 3.61
CA GLY A 353 -4.02 -8.38 3.44
C GLY A 353 -5.16 -8.97 4.25
N TYR A 354 -5.30 -8.62 5.53
CA TYR A 354 -6.33 -9.26 6.37
C TYR A 354 -7.76 -8.98 5.88
N ASN A 355 -8.09 -7.72 5.60
CA ASN A 355 -9.44 -7.36 5.13
C ASN A 355 -9.72 -7.90 3.72
N ALA A 356 -8.75 -7.79 2.81
CA ALA A 356 -8.81 -8.46 1.50
C ALA A 356 -9.06 -9.97 1.62
N GLU A 357 -8.46 -10.63 2.61
CA GLU A 357 -8.64 -12.06 2.82
C GLU A 357 -10.01 -12.41 3.43
N LEU A 358 -10.54 -11.56 4.32
CA LEU A 358 -11.92 -11.67 4.81
C LEU A 358 -12.92 -11.54 3.65
N LEU A 359 -12.73 -10.53 2.78
CA LEU A 359 -13.53 -10.34 1.56
C LEU A 359 -13.45 -11.60 0.67
N ALA A 360 -12.24 -12.12 0.43
CA ALA A 360 -12.03 -13.31 -0.38
C ALA A 360 -12.72 -14.56 0.17
N HIS A 361 -12.85 -14.69 1.50
CA HIS A 361 -13.64 -15.77 2.12
C HIS A 361 -15.14 -15.57 1.91
N VAL A 362 -15.67 -14.36 2.12
CA VAL A 362 -17.10 -14.04 1.94
C VAL A 362 -17.55 -14.29 0.50
N LEU A 363 -16.72 -13.94 -0.48
CA LEU A 363 -16.98 -14.10 -1.91
C LEU A 363 -16.84 -15.56 -2.39
N GLY A 364 -16.32 -16.46 -1.57
CA GLY A 364 -16.16 -17.88 -1.90
C GLY A 364 -15.17 -18.16 -3.04
N GLU A 365 -15.15 -19.42 -3.50
CA GLU A 365 -14.11 -19.94 -4.41
C GLU A 365 -14.01 -19.22 -5.76
N ARG A 366 -15.13 -18.71 -6.27
CA ARG A 366 -15.19 -17.99 -7.57
C ARG A 366 -15.03 -16.48 -7.42
N GLY A 367 -14.99 -15.97 -6.18
CA GLY A 367 -14.82 -14.57 -5.88
C GLY A 367 -13.40 -14.08 -6.14
N GLN A 368 -13.24 -12.78 -6.36
CA GLN A 368 -11.93 -12.15 -6.54
C GLN A 368 -11.87 -10.84 -5.76
N VAL A 369 -10.69 -10.55 -5.20
CA VAL A 369 -10.42 -9.27 -4.53
C VAL A 369 -9.23 -8.62 -5.19
N VAL A 370 -9.41 -7.37 -5.63
CA VAL A 370 -8.32 -6.49 -6.05
C VAL A 370 -8.07 -5.52 -4.91
N THR A 371 -6.84 -5.43 -4.40
CA THR A 371 -6.48 -4.47 -3.36
C THR A 371 -5.37 -3.54 -3.86
N VAL A 372 -5.55 -2.23 -3.70
CA VAL A 372 -4.62 -1.21 -4.22
C VAL A 372 -4.00 -0.45 -3.06
N ASP A 373 -2.68 -0.24 -3.11
CA ASP A 373 -1.96 0.63 -2.19
C ASP A 373 -0.85 1.40 -2.90
N VAL A 374 -0.60 2.63 -2.44
CA VAL A 374 0.45 3.51 -2.98
C VAL A 374 1.83 3.15 -2.43
N ASP A 375 1.89 2.48 -1.29
CA ASP A 375 3.14 2.13 -0.63
C ASP A 375 3.67 0.76 -1.10
N PRO A 376 4.82 0.70 -1.81
CA PRO A 376 5.38 -0.56 -2.28
C PRO A 376 5.70 -1.55 -1.14
N TYR A 377 5.99 -1.05 0.06
CA TYR A 377 6.19 -1.91 1.23
C TYR A 377 4.90 -2.63 1.61
N VAL A 378 3.76 -1.92 1.65
CA VAL A 378 2.46 -2.49 2.01
C VAL A 378 2.01 -3.50 0.96
N VAL A 379 2.21 -3.20 -0.32
CA VAL A 379 1.89 -4.13 -1.43
C VAL A 379 2.72 -5.39 -1.35
N HIS A 380 4.05 -5.27 -1.18
CA HIS A 380 4.93 -6.43 -1.08
C HIS A 380 4.58 -7.31 0.13
N ARG A 381 4.34 -6.68 1.29
CA ARG A 381 3.89 -7.36 2.50
C ARG A 381 2.56 -8.08 2.28
N THR A 382 1.59 -7.44 1.62
CA THR A 382 0.28 -8.02 1.35
C THR A 382 0.38 -9.25 0.45
N ARG A 383 1.08 -9.15 -0.69
CA ARG A 383 1.29 -10.28 -1.62
C ARG A 383 1.83 -11.51 -0.91
N ARG A 384 2.87 -11.30 -0.10
CA ARG A 384 3.52 -12.37 0.64
C ARG A 384 2.61 -12.98 1.72
N LEU A 385 1.94 -12.15 2.52
CA LEU A 385 1.06 -12.64 3.59
C LEU A 385 -0.19 -13.33 3.07
N CYS A 386 -0.78 -12.85 1.98
CA CYS A 386 -1.89 -13.53 1.31
C CYS A 386 -1.44 -14.85 0.64
N ALA A 387 -0.19 -14.94 0.16
CA ALA A 387 0.34 -16.20 -0.35
C ALA A 387 0.62 -17.22 0.78
N GLU A 388 1.12 -16.76 1.93
CA GLU A 388 1.43 -17.62 3.09
C GLU A 388 0.18 -18.07 3.87
N ALA A 389 -0.80 -17.19 4.02
CA ALA A 389 -1.90 -17.34 4.96
C ALA A 389 -3.29 -17.23 4.33
N GLY A 390 -3.36 -16.78 3.08
CA GLY A 390 -4.60 -16.49 2.39
C GLY A 390 -5.02 -17.55 1.39
N THR A 391 -6.08 -17.24 0.66
CA THR A 391 -6.75 -18.16 -0.26
C THR A 391 -6.21 -18.13 -1.68
N GLY A 392 -5.26 -17.23 -1.97
CA GLY A 392 -4.76 -17.00 -3.33
C GLY A 392 -5.71 -16.22 -4.24
N ARG A 393 -6.83 -15.71 -3.71
CA ARG A 393 -7.84 -14.92 -4.47
C ARG A 393 -7.69 -13.40 -4.34
N VAL A 394 -6.62 -12.96 -3.69
CA VAL A 394 -6.29 -11.54 -3.50
C VAL A 394 -5.20 -11.14 -4.48
N THR A 395 -5.52 -10.16 -5.33
CA THR A 395 -4.56 -9.51 -6.23
C THR A 395 -4.19 -8.15 -5.65
N ALA A 396 -2.98 -8.04 -5.09
CA ALA A 396 -2.47 -6.77 -4.59
C ALA A 396 -1.72 -5.98 -5.68
N VAL A 397 -2.10 -4.71 -5.86
CA VAL A 397 -1.66 -3.82 -6.94
C VAL A 397 -0.98 -2.59 -6.33
N LEU A 398 0.18 -2.24 -6.85
CA LEU A 398 0.85 -0.98 -6.54
C LEU A 398 0.26 0.12 -7.42
N GLY A 399 -0.35 1.13 -6.81
CA GLY A 399 -0.99 2.23 -7.53
C GLY A 399 -1.60 3.28 -6.61
N ASP A 400 -1.96 4.43 -7.18
CA ASP A 400 -2.72 5.44 -6.47
C ASP A 400 -4.19 5.00 -6.37
N GLY A 401 -4.63 4.73 -5.14
CA GLY A 401 -5.98 4.31 -4.83
C GLY A 401 -7.08 5.27 -5.27
N GLY A 402 -6.77 6.57 -5.41
CA GLY A 402 -7.70 7.57 -5.96
C GLY A 402 -8.05 7.33 -7.44
N LEU A 403 -7.24 6.54 -8.16
CA LEU A 403 -7.51 6.12 -9.54
C LEU A 403 -8.26 4.78 -9.61
N GLY A 404 -8.60 4.18 -8.46
CA GLY A 404 -9.16 2.83 -8.40
C GLY A 404 -8.16 1.78 -8.91
N ALA A 405 -8.62 0.86 -9.77
CA ALA A 405 -7.80 -0.19 -10.35
C ALA A 405 -8.04 -0.34 -11.87
N PRO A 406 -7.65 0.64 -12.71
CA PRO A 406 -8.07 0.73 -14.11
C PRO A 406 -7.66 -0.48 -14.98
N GLY A 407 -6.63 -1.24 -14.59
CA GLY A 407 -6.20 -2.47 -15.27
C GLY A 407 -6.90 -3.75 -14.81
N HIS A 408 -7.80 -3.67 -13.82
CA HIS A 408 -8.42 -4.82 -13.16
C HIS A 408 -9.95 -4.69 -13.04
N VAL A 409 -10.55 -3.69 -13.68
CA VAL A 409 -12.00 -3.46 -13.61
C VAL A 409 -12.74 -4.53 -14.41
N PRO A 410 -13.71 -5.25 -13.83
CA PRO A 410 -14.59 -6.15 -14.58
C PRO A 410 -15.42 -5.40 -15.62
N ALA A 411 -15.96 -6.11 -16.62
CA ALA A 411 -16.73 -5.51 -17.70
C ALA A 411 -17.97 -4.69 -17.22
N GLY A 412 -18.57 -5.07 -16.09
CA GLY A 412 -19.70 -4.37 -15.47
C GLY A 412 -19.33 -3.41 -14.35
N GLY A 413 -18.04 -3.23 -14.05
CA GLY A 413 -17.57 -2.60 -12.81
C GLY A 413 -17.41 -3.60 -11.66
N PHE A 414 -16.88 -3.12 -10.54
CA PHE A 414 -16.76 -3.88 -9.29
C PHE A 414 -18.12 -4.02 -8.60
N ASP A 415 -18.41 -5.22 -8.09
CA ASP A 415 -19.65 -5.52 -7.36
C ASP A 415 -19.69 -4.89 -5.95
N GLY A 416 -18.54 -4.39 -5.50
CA GLY A 416 -18.40 -3.60 -4.29
C GLY A 416 -17.04 -2.90 -4.26
N ILE A 417 -16.97 -1.74 -3.64
CA ILE A 417 -15.72 -1.02 -3.40
C ILE A 417 -15.65 -0.66 -1.92
N VAL A 418 -14.51 -0.91 -1.28
CA VAL A 418 -14.27 -0.52 0.11
C VAL A 418 -12.98 0.26 0.24
N ILE A 419 -13.05 1.40 0.91
CA ILE A 419 -11.91 2.26 1.20
C ILE A 419 -11.52 2.05 2.67
N THR A 420 -10.26 1.75 2.95
CA THR A 420 -9.78 1.38 4.30
C THR A 420 -8.86 2.43 4.90
N HIS A 421 -8.99 3.67 4.44
CA HIS A 421 -8.33 4.86 4.97
C HIS A 421 -9.31 6.03 5.05
N ASN A 422 -8.97 7.08 5.79
CA ASN A 422 -9.77 8.29 5.90
C ASN A 422 -9.66 9.10 4.61
N ALA A 423 -10.74 9.14 3.84
CA ALA A 423 -10.81 9.88 2.58
C ALA A 423 -11.25 11.33 2.82
N SER A 424 -10.50 12.27 2.26
CA SER A 424 -10.88 13.68 2.24
C SER A 424 -11.97 14.00 1.20
N ASP A 425 -12.09 13.17 0.17
CA ASP A 425 -13.02 13.36 -0.95
C ASP A 425 -13.48 12.00 -1.52
N ILE A 426 -14.49 12.01 -2.40
CA ILE A 426 -14.94 10.83 -3.14
C ILE A 426 -14.36 10.89 -4.55
N ALA A 427 -13.37 10.03 -4.82
CA ALA A 427 -12.71 10.02 -6.12
C ALA A 427 -13.68 9.63 -7.25
N PRO A 428 -13.63 10.29 -8.43
CA PRO A 428 -14.49 9.95 -9.56
C PRO A 428 -14.33 8.49 -9.99
N ALA A 429 -13.11 7.96 -9.94
CA ALA A 429 -12.79 6.59 -10.32
C ALA A 429 -13.55 5.55 -9.49
N TRP A 430 -13.81 5.82 -8.21
CA TRP A 430 -14.59 4.89 -7.36
C TRP A 430 -16.04 4.80 -7.82
N ARG A 431 -16.67 5.92 -8.21
CA ARG A 431 -18.02 5.91 -8.77
C ARG A 431 -18.04 5.25 -10.16
N GLU A 432 -17.08 5.60 -11.01
CA GLU A 432 -17.03 5.14 -12.41
C GLU A 432 -16.74 3.64 -12.52
N GLN A 433 -15.92 3.09 -11.61
CA GLN A 433 -15.55 1.68 -11.60
C GLN A 433 -16.50 0.80 -10.76
N LEU A 434 -17.43 1.38 -10.00
CA LEU A 434 -18.42 0.63 -9.21
C LEU A 434 -19.58 0.19 -10.11
N ALA A 435 -20.03 -1.06 -10.04
CA ALA A 435 -21.18 -1.54 -10.82
C ALA A 435 -22.49 -0.80 -10.44
N GLU A 436 -23.45 -0.74 -11.37
CA GLU A 436 -24.77 -0.17 -11.10
C GLU A 436 -25.47 -0.95 -9.98
N GLY A 437 -26.04 -0.24 -8.98
CA GLY A 437 -26.67 -0.85 -7.81
C GLY A 437 -25.71 -1.44 -6.77
N ALA A 438 -24.41 -1.48 -7.05
CA ALA A 438 -23.38 -1.90 -6.11
C ALA A 438 -23.08 -0.83 -5.05
N ARG A 439 -22.29 -1.20 -4.04
CA ARG A 439 -22.02 -0.39 -2.84
C ARG A 439 -20.56 0.03 -2.76
N LEU A 440 -20.36 1.31 -2.49
CA LEU A 440 -19.10 1.89 -2.01
C LEU A 440 -19.21 2.08 -0.49
N VAL A 441 -18.29 1.49 0.27
CA VAL A 441 -18.12 1.75 1.70
C VAL A 441 -16.87 2.58 1.91
N VAL A 442 -17.03 3.82 2.38
CA VAL A 442 -15.93 4.80 2.47
C VAL A 442 -15.94 5.56 3.80
N PRO A 443 -14.83 5.54 4.56
CA PRO A 443 -14.59 6.48 5.64
C PRO A 443 -14.35 7.87 5.06
N LEU A 444 -15.34 8.76 5.14
CA LEU A 444 -15.28 10.10 4.59
C LEU A 444 -15.18 11.14 5.70
N GLU A 445 -14.23 12.06 5.56
CA GLU A 445 -14.10 13.23 6.43
C GLU A 445 -15.09 14.33 6.03
N MET A 446 -15.84 14.87 7.00
CA MET A 446 -16.77 16.00 6.86
C MET A 446 -16.65 16.90 8.09
N GLY A 447 -16.25 18.16 7.92
CA GLY A 447 -15.91 19.09 8.99
C GLY A 447 -14.77 18.61 9.89
N GLY A 448 -13.85 17.81 9.37
CA GLY A 448 -12.80 17.15 10.16
C GLY A 448 -13.30 15.97 11.01
N TYR A 449 -14.53 15.51 10.84
CA TYR A 449 -15.06 14.29 11.47
C TYR A 449 -15.22 13.17 10.44
N THR A 450 -14.76 11.97 10.77
CA THR A 450 -14.86 10.82 9.87
C THR A 450 -16.09 9.96 10.17
N ARG A 451 -16.80 9.55 9.12
CA ARG A 451 -17.84 8.51 9.17
C ARG A 451 -17.64 7.51 8.05
N SER A 452 -17.83 6.23 8.33
CA SER A 452 -17.95 5.22 7.28
C SER A 452 -19.33 5.32 6.66
N LEU A 453 -19.38 5.64 5.37
CA LEU A 453 -20.61 5.82 4.61
C LEU A 453 -20.81 4.64 3.68
N THR A 454 -22.02 4.10 3.65
CA THR A 454 -22.44 3.12 2.64
C THR A 454 -23.20 3.84 1.54
N LEU A 455 -22.63 3.86 0.35
CA LEU A 455 -23.09 4.61 -0.81
C LEU A 455 -23.51 3.64 -1.92
N VAL A 456 -24.77 3.68 -2.35
CA VAL A 456 -25.30 2.83 -3.43
C VAL A 456 -25.28 3.59 -4.75
N ARG A 457 -24.69 3.02 -5.81
CA ARG A 457 -24.69 3.64 -7.14
C ARG A 457 -26.06 3.56 -7.81
N ARG A 458 -26.54 4.72 -8.28
CA ARG A 458 -27.69 4.84 -9.19
C ARG A 458 -27.36 5.84 -10.29
N GLY A 459 -26.93 5.34 -11.45
CA GLY A 459 -26.38 6.18 -12.51
C GLY A 459 -25.12 6.91 -12.03
N ASP A 460 -25.12 8.24 -12.10
CA ASP A 460 -24.01 9.11 -11.67
C ASP A 460 -24.13 9.59 -10.22
N VAL A 461 -25.20 9.21 -9.52
CA VAL A 461 -25.46 9.63 -8.14
C VAL A 461 -25.19 8.47 -7.19
N LEU A 462 -24.52 8.77 -6.07
CA LEU A 462 -24.35 7.83 -4.98
C LEU A 462 -25.32 8.18 -3.85
N HIS A 463 -26.14 7.22 -3.44
CA HIS A 463 -27.13 7.38 -2.38
C HIS A 463 -26.62 6.78 -1.07
N CYS A 464 -26.54 7.59 -0.01
CA CYS A 464 -26.14 7.10 1.29
C CYS A 464 -27.26 6.31 1.97
N GLY A 465 -26.96 5.07 2.36
CA GLY A 465 -27.89 4.16 3.02
C GLY A 465 -27.52 3.82 4.46
N HIS A 466 -26.28 4.08 4.90
CA HIS A 466 -25.83 3.75 6.25
C HIS A 466 -24.62 4.61 6.68
N TRP A 467 -24.50 4.80 8.00
CA TRP A 467 -23.49 5.63 8.66
C TRP A 467 -22.91 4.88 9.85
N THR A 468 -21.58 4.77 9.92
CA THR A 468 -20.88 4.20 11.08
C THR A 468 -19.85 5.20 11.62
N TYR A 469 -19.86 5.45 12.92
CA TYR A 469 -18.79 6.21 13.58
C TYR A 469 -17.47 5.43 13.54
N CYS A 470 -16.40 6.05 13.03
CA CYS A 470 -15.11 5.37 12.91
C CYS A 470 -13.91 6.35 12.90
N GLY A 471 -12.71 5.79 12.97
CA GLY A 471 -11.44 6.50 12.76
C GLY A 471 -10.49 5.64 11.94
N PHE A 472 -9.73 6.28 11.05
CA PHE A 472 -8.80 5.62 10.13
C PHE A 472 -7.50 6.42 9.99
N VAL A 473 -6.43 5.76 9.52
CA VAL A 473 -5.21 6.45 9.04
C VAL A 473 -5.55 7.37 7.85
N ARG A 474 -4.82 8.48 7.69
CA ARG A 474 -5.07 9.44 6.61
C ARG A 474 -4.67 8.89 5.23
N ASP A 475 -5.34 9.40 4.21
CA ASP A 475 -5.00 9.15 2.81
C ASP A 475 -3.57 9.58 2.45
N ARG A 476 -3.02 8.93 1.42
CA ARG A 476 -1.72 9.21 0.80
C ARG A 476 -1.88 9.10 -0.73
N GLY A 477 -1.06 9.82 -1.49
CA GLY A 477 -1.13 9.87 -2.95
C GLY A 477 -1.51 11.25 -3.49
N ALA A 478 -1.91 11.34 -4.76
CA ALA A 478 -2.22 12.61 -5.41
C ALA A 478 -3.48 13.29 -4.82
N ALA A 479 -4.36 12.50 -4.22
CA ALA A 479 -5.55 12.98 -3.53
C ALA A 479 -5.28 13.44 -2.08
N ALA A 480 -4.11 13.14 -1.50
CA ALA A 480 -3.81 13.50 -0.12
C ALA A 480 -3.81 15.03 0.06
N ARG A 481 -4.35 15.49 1.19
CA ARG A 481 -4.45 16.92 1.53
C ARG A 481 -3.91 17.18 2.93
N THR A 482 -3.25 18.32 3.09
CA THR A 482 -2.90 18.82 4.42
C THR A 482 -4.04 19.71 4.90
N ALA A 483 -4.66 19.32 6.02
CA ALA A 483 -5.68 20.14 6.66
C ALA A 483 -5.09 21.52 7.03
N PRO A 484 -5.66 22.63 6.54
CA PRO A 484 -5.15 23.95 6.86
C PRO A 484 -5.21 24.19 8.37
N ALA A 485 -4.15 24.73 8.93
CA ALA A 485 -4.06 24.99 10.36
C ALA A 485 -3.37 26.33 10.65
N VAL A 486 -3.92 27.08 11.60
CA VAL A 486 -3.36 28.37 12.06
C VAL A 486 -3.15 28.31 13.57
N PRO A 487 -1.91 28.42 14.06
CA PRO A 487 -1.65 28.59 15.49
C PRO A 487 -2.04 30.00 15.93
N LEU A 488 -2.70 30.10 17.08
CA LEU A 488 -3.09 31.35 17.76
C LEU A 488 -2.57 31.35 19.19
N ALA A 489 -2.49 32.55 19.79
CA ALA A 489 -2.09 32.75 21.18
C ALA A 489 -0.76 32.05 21.51
N ASP A 490 0.27 32.31 20.69
CA ASP A 490 1.61 31.72 20.80
C ASP A 490 1.62 30.18 20.72
N GLY A 491 0.72 29.60 19.92
CA GLY A 491 0.61 28.16 19.71
C GLY A 491 -0.18 27.41 20.80
N LYS A 492 -0.83 28.13 21.72
CA LYS A 492 -1.69 27.53 22.77
C LYS A 492 -3.02 27.01 22.22
N VAL A 493 -3.46 27.54 21.09
CA VAL A 493 -4.66 27.12 20.38
C VAL A 493 -4.30 26.97 18.90
N THR A 494 -4.78 25.92 18.25
CA THR A 494 -4.67 25.74 16.81
C THR A 494 -6.07 25.66 16.21
N VAL A 495 -6.36 26.52 15.25
CA VAL A 495 -7.58 26.44 14.43
C VAL A 495 -7.28 25.57 13.22
N ARG A 496 -8.19 24.65 12.89
CA ARG A 496 -8.05 23.69 11.80
C ARG A 496 -9.30 23.69 10.92
N TRP A 497 -9.11 23.58 9.62
CA TRP A 497 -10.17 23.37 8.63
C TRP A 497 -10.00 21.99 7.99
N GLU A 498 -11.06 21.52 7.34
CA GLU A 498 -11.02 20.26 6.58
C GLU A 498 -10.12 20.40 5.35
N ASP A 499 -10.38 21.41 4.52
CA ASP A 499 -9.63 21.66 3.27
C ASP A 499 -9.59 23.17 2.93
N GLY A 500 -8.93 23.53 1.82
CA GLY A 500 -8.96 24.88 1.24
C GLY A 500 -7.96 25.86 1.85
N THR A 501 -8.25 27.16 1.76
CA THR A 501 -7.46 28.20 2.42
C THR A 501 -7.97 28.43 3.83
N PRO A 502 -7.10 28.66 4.83
CA PRO A 502 -7.53 29.06 6.16
C PRO A 502 -8.54 30.21 6.10
N GLY A 503 -9.59 30.12 6.92
CA GLY A 503 -10.54 31.22 7.11
C GLY A 503 -9.86 32.45 7.72
N ASP A 504 -10.56 33.59 7.70
CA ASP A 504 -10.04 34.83 8.28
C ASP A 504 -9.82 34.69 9.80
N THR A 505 -8.56 34.76 10.21
CA THR A 505 -8.14 34.75 11.62
C THR A 505 -7.71 36.12 12.12
N ALA A 506 -7.92 37.19 11.36
CA ALA A 506 -7.57 38.54 11.77
C ALA A 506 -8.25 38.91 13.10
N GLY A 507 -7.46 39.45 14.02
CA GLY A 507 -7.94 39.87 15.35
C GLY A 507 -8.19 38.73 16.36
N LEU A 508 -8.16 37.45 15.97
CA LEU A 508 -8.45 36.34 16.89
C LEU A 508 -7.42 36.20 18.03
N ASP A 509 -6.16 36.52 17.76
CA ASP A 509 -5.12 36.58 18.79
C ASP A 509 -5.45 37.61 19.88
N GLN A 510 -5.98 38.78 19.48
CA GLN A 510 -6.41 39.80 20.43
C GLN A 510 -7.71 39.37 21.13
N ALA A 511 -8.65 38.77 20.39
CA ALA A 511 -9.90 38.24 20.91
C ALA A 511 -9.68 37.24 22.04
N LEU A 512 -8.78 36.27 21.87
CA LEU A 512 -8.45 35.24 22.86
C LEU A 512 -7.81 35.79 24.14
N ARG A 513 -7.22 37.00 24.09
CA ARG A 513 -6.71 37.71 25.28
C ARG A 513 -7.80 38.51 26.00
N GLY A 514 -8.93 38.75 25.33
CA GLY A 514 -10.07 39.47 25.86
C GLY A 514 -10.96 38.64 26.78
N PRO A 515 -12.08 39.23 27.27
CA PRO A 515 -13.02 38.52 28.10
C PRO A 515 -13.68 37.36 27.34
N ARG A 516 -13.87 36.24 28.03
CA ARG A 516 -14.65 35.11 27.53
C ARG A 516 -16.13 35.39 27.69
N HIS A 517 -16.88 35.27 26.60
CA HIS A 517 -18.33 35.23 26.61
C HIS A 517 -18.83 33.80 26.74
N GLU A 518 -19.92 33.64 27.48
CA GLU A 518 -20.46 32.35 27.89
C GLU A 518 -21.95 32.29 27.54
N ARG A 519 -22.36 31.25 26.79
CA ARG A 519 -23.74 31.10 26.35
C ARG A 519 -24.25 29.68 26.58
N SER A 520 -25.35 29.58 27.32
CA SER A 520 -26.08 28.33 27.49
C SER A 520 -26.79 27.92 26.21
N THR A 521 -26.66 26.64 25.86
CA THR A 521 -27.50 26.04 24.82
C THR A 521 -28.88 25.65 25.36
N GLY A 522 -29.02 25.45 26.68
CA GLY A 522 -30.20 24.87 27.32
C GLY A 522 -30.27 23.35 27.25
N LEU A 523 -29.37 22.71 26.47
CA LEU A 523 -29.31 21.26 26.32
C LEU A 523 -28.58 20.62 27.50
N VAL A 524 -29.35 19.90 28.31
CA VAL A 524 -28.84 19.12 29.44
C VAL A 524 -28.98 17.63 29.11
N VAL A 525 -27.88 16.89 29.24
CA VAL A 525 -27.83 15.45 28.97
C VAL A 525 -27.40 14.70 30.22
N GLN A 526 -27.99 13.53 30.43
CA GLN A 526 -27.64 12.60 31.49
C GLN A 526 -26.88 11.42 30.90
N GLY A 527 -25.85 10.95 31.61
CA GLY A 527 -25.13 9.74 31.23
C GLY A 527 -24.15 9.93 30.08
N ILE A 528 -23.83 8.81 29.43
CA ILE A 528 -23.09 8.80 28.18
C ILE A 528 -24.09 9.11 27.07
N PHE A 529 -23.88 10.24 26.39
CA PHE A 529 -24.77 10.71 25.33
C PHE A 529 -24.02 10.78 24.00
N ASN A 530 -24.64 10.25 22.95
CA ASN A 530 -24.09 10.28 21.60
C ASN A 530 -24.50 11.55 20.86
N PHE A 531 -23.54 12.44 20.59
CA PHE A 531 -23.73 13.69 19.86
C PHE A 531 -23.04 13.69 18.49
N GLU A 532 -22.80 12.50 17.92
CA GLU A 532 -22.12 12.34 16.65
C GLU A 532 -22.83 13.05 15.48
N THR A 533 -24.16 13.13 15.51
CA THR A 533 -24.94 13.81 14.48
C THR A 533 -24.85 15.33 14.62
N LEU A 534 -24.68 15.86 15.84
CA LEU A 534 -24.44 17.29 16.07
C LEU A 534 -23.15 17.76 15.41
N GLN A 535 -22.12 16.91 15.41
CA GLN A 535 -20.83 17.21 14.78
C GLN A 535 -20.99 17.46 13.27
N VAL A 536 -21.62 16.52 12.57
CA VAL A 536 -21.85 16.61 11.12
C VAL A 536 -22.89 17.69 10.79
N TYR A 537 -23.93 17.83 11.62
CA TYR A 537 -24.94 18.89 11.47
C TYR A 537 -24.31 20.27 11.57
N ALA A 538 -23.51 20.54 12.60
CA ALA A 538 -22.80 21.81 12.75
C ALA A 538 -21.85 22.08 11.58
N ALA A 539 -21.08 21.07 11.16
CA ALA A 539 -20.15 21.17 10.03
C ALA A 539 -20.83 21.50 8.69
N THR A 540 -22.07 21.06 8.50
CA THR A 540 -22.80 21.21 7.23
C THR A 540 -23.85 22.32 7.25
N THR A 541 -24.05 23.02 8.37
CA THR A 541 -25.09 24.06 8.49
C THR A 541 -24.57 25.40 9.02
N LEU A 542 -23.41 25.42 9.68
CA LEU A 542 -22.80 26.64 10.20
C LEU A 542 -21.73 27.18 9.24
N SER A 543 -21.90 28.45 8.86
CA SER A 543 -20.87 29.19 8.12
C SER A 543 -19.66 29.46 9.01
N GLY A 544 -18.47 29.35 8.43
CA GLY A 544 -17.21 29.55 9.15
C GLY A 544 -16.85 28.40 10.09
N PHE A 545 -17.44 27.22 9.91
CA PHE A 545 -17.14 26.05 10.72
C PHE A 545 -15.65 25.68 10.64
N CYS A 546 -15.07 25.38 11.80
CA CYS A 546 -13.70 24.94 11.96
C CYS A 546 -13.55 24.08 13.22
N ARG A 547 -12.35 23.56 13.47
CA ARG A 547 -12.01 22.82 14.69
C ARG A 547 -10.91 23.49 15.48
N LEU A 548 -11.02 23.45 16.79
CA LEU A 548 -9.97 23.93 17.70
C LEU A 548 -9.25 22.77 18.34
N THR A 549 -7.93 22.89 18.42
CA THR A 549 -7.09 22.00 19.21
C THR A 549 -6.29 22.79 20.22
N ALA A 550 -6.27 22.31 21.46
CA ALA A 550 -5.50 22.90 22.54
C ALA A 550 -4.91 21.82 23.47
N PRO A 551 -3.79 22.10 24.16
CA PRO A 551 -3.22 21.20 25.14
C PRO A 551 -4.21 20.85 26.26
N LYS A 552 -4.06 19.66 26.86
CA LYS A 552 -4.87 19.25 28.01
C LYS A 552 -4.75 20.29 29.14
N GLY A 553 -5.89 20.74 29.67
CA GLY A 553 -5.90 21.74 30.75
C GLY A 553 -5.71 23.19 30.28
N SER A 554 -5.81 23.46 28.97
CA SER A 554 -5.82 24.83 28.45
C SER A 554 -6.92 25.67 29.08
N THR A 555 -6.59 26.90 29.48
CA THR A 555 -7.53 27.88 30.03
C THR A 555 -8.29 28.65 28.95
N LEU A 556 -7.81 28.60 27.71
CA LEU A 556 -8.42 29.28 26.55
C LEU A 556 -9.47 28.40 25.86
N VAL A 557 -9.17 27.09 25.73
CA VAL A 557 -10.09 26.12 25.12
C VAL A 557 -10.16 24.90 26.01
N ALA A 558 -11.33 24.70 26.62
CA ALA A 558 -11.54 23.65 27.63
C ALA A 558 -11.51 22.22 27.04
N GLN A 559 -11.70 22.07 25.73
CA GLN A 559 -11.71 20.78 25.03
C GLN A 559 -10.44 20.64 24.18
N GLN A 560 -9.86 19.45 24.12
CA GLN A 560 -8.70 19.19 23.26
C GLN A 560 -9.04 19.26 21.78
N ASP A 561 -10.32 19.06 21.43
CA ASP A 561 -10.77 18.98 20.07
C ASP A 561 -12.24 19.42 19.95
N ALA A 562 -12.45 20.72 19.71
CA ALA A 562 -13.76 21.34 19.77
C ALA A 562 -14.30 21.70 18.38
N ALA A 563 -15.59 21.48 18.17
CA ALA A 563 -16.33 22.13 17.09
C ALA A 563 -16.37 23.64 17.34
N ALA A 564 -16.10 24.44 16.32
CA ALA A 564 -16.03 25.89 16.42
C ALA A 564 -16.54 26.58 15.17
N ILE A 565 -16.81 27.87 15.28
CA ILE A 565 -17.11 28.75 14.16
C ILE A 565 -16.32 30.06 14.27
N LEU A 566 -15.89 30.57 13.13
CA LEU A 566 -15.31 31.90 12.96
C LEU A 566 -16.29 32.80 12.21
N ALA A 567 -16.48 34.02 12.71
CA ALA A 567 -17.10 35.09 11.94
C ALA A 567 -16.78 36.44 12.59
N ASP A 568 -16.68 37.47 11.76
CA ASP A 568 -16.62 38.88 12.20
C ASP A 568 -15.53 39.12 13.27
N GLY A 569 -14.33 38.59 13.02
CA GLY A 569 -13.17 38.68 13.93
C GLY A 569 -13.36 37.96 15.27
N SER A 570 -14.35 37.07 15.37
CA SER A 570 -14.76 36.39 16.60
C SER A 570 -14.75 34.88 16.43
N LEU A 571 -14.51 34.18 17.54
CA LEU A 571 -14.44 32.73 17.63
C LEU A 571 -15.46 32.24 18.67
N ALA A 572 -16.28 31.26 18.32
CA ALA A 572 -17.11 30.53 19.28
C ALA A 572 -16.89 29.03 19.16
N TYR A 573 -16.85 28.30 20.28
CA TYR A 573 -16.66 26.85 20.28
C TYR A 573 -17.58 26.15 21.27
N LEU A 574 -17.95 24.91 20.92
CA LEU A 574 -18.78 24.04 21.73
C LEU A 574 -17.94 23.39 22.84
N THR A 575 -18.44 23.48 24.06
CA THR A 575 -17.89 22.83 25.23
C THR A 575 -19.01 22.26 26.09
N HIS A 576 -18.65 21.71 27.23
CA HIS A 576 -19.63 21.18 28.17
C HIS A 576 -19.25 21.54 29.61
N ARG A 577 -20.28 21.79 30.42
CA ARG A 577 -20.16 22.05 31.85
C ARG A 577 -20.80 20.92 32.64
N LYS A 578 -20.09 20.41 33.64
CA LYS A 578 -20.66 19.47 34.60
C LYS A 578 -21.70 20.19 35.45
N VAL A 579 -22.95 19.76 35.36
CA VAL A 579 -24.05 20.23 36.22
C VAL A 579 -24.11 19.36 37.48
N LYS A 580 -23.92 18.05 37.33
CA LYS A 580 -23.80 17.08 38.41
C LYS A 580 -22.65 16.12 38.10
N ASP A 581 -21.67 16.05 39.00
CA ASP A 581 -20.63 15.02 38.95
C ASP A 581 -21.07 13.84 39.82
N ALA A 582 -20.92 12.63 39.30
CA ALA A 582 -21.29 11.40 39.99
C ALA A 582 -20.24 10.32 39.68
N PRO A 583 -19.97 9.39 40.62
CA PRO A 583 -19.06 8.27 40.39
C PRO A 583 -19.49 7.46 39.17
N GLU A 584 -20.78 7.09 39.14
CA GLU A 584 -21.40 6.36 38.03
C GLU A 584 -21.61 7.27 36.81
N PRO A 585 -21.07 6.91 35.62
CA PRO A 585 -21.23 7.72 34.42
C PRO A 585 -22.68 8.01 34.06
N ALA A 586 -23.59 7.05 34.28
CA ALA A 586 -25.02 7.18 34.00
C ALA A 586 -25.73 8.28 34.81
N ASP A 587 -25.17 8.65 35.96
CA ASP A 587 -25.75 9.66 36.86
C ASP A 587 -25.15 11.06 36.70
N ARG A 588 -24.16 11.20 35.81
CA ARG A 588 -23.54 12.48 35.49
C ARG A 588 -24.51 13.30 34.66
N ILE A 589 -24.60 14.59 34.98
CA ILE A 589 -25.43 15.53 34.23
C ILE A 589 -24.51 16.60 33.66
N THR A 590 -24.62 16.80 32.36
CA THR A 590 -23.76 17.69 31.60
C THR A 590 -24.61 18.62 30.75
N GLU A 591 -24.28 19.91 30.77
CA GLU A 591 -24.90 20.91 29.90
C GLU A 591 -23.94 21.24 28.75
N PHE A 592 -24.46 21.23 27.52
CA PHE A 592 -23.71 21.76 26.38
C PHE A 592 -23.70 23.29 26.42
N PHE A 593 -22.54 23.87 26.15
CA PHE A 593 -22.30 25.28 26.41
C PHE A 593 -21.38 25.87 25.34
N ILE A 594 -21.53 27.16 25.04
CA ILE A 594 -20.69 27.85 24.06
C ILE A 594 -19.78 28.85 24.79
N HIS A 595 -18.50 28.78 24.49
CA HIS A 595 -17.54 29.82 24.84
C HIS A 595 -17.18 30.62 23.60
N ALA A 596 -17.11 31.94 23.72
CA ALA A 596 -16.77 32.82 22.61
C ALA A 596 -15.84 33.98 22.99
N TYR A 597 -15.12 34.48 22.00
CA TYR A 597 -14.12 35.53 22.10
C TYR A 597 -14.23 36.46 20.90
N GLY A 598 -13.96 37.76 21.09
CA GLY A 598 -13.91 38.75 20.01
C GLY A 598 -15.05 39.76 20.03
N PRO A 599 -15.04 40.74 19.10
CA PRO A 599 -15.95 41.87 19.10
C PRO A 599 -17.43 41.49 18.88
N ALA A 600 -17.71 40.37 18.21
CA ALA A 600 -19.04 39.82 17.94
C ALA A 600 -19.30 38.52 18.74
N ALA A 601 -18.58 38.30 19.85
CA ALA A 601 -18.63 37.04 20.60
C ALA A 601 -20.04 36.62 21.04
N GLU A 602 -20.89 37.56 21.45
CA GLU A 602 -22.26 37.25 21.88
C GLU A 602 -23.14 36.76 20.72
N GLU A 603 -23.06 37.44 19.57
CA GLU A 603 -23.82 37.06 18.37
C GLU A 603 -23.36 35.71 17.81
N VAL A 604 -22.04 35.51 17.69
CA VAL A 604 -21.47 34.26 17.20
C VAL A 604 -21.76 33.10 18.17
N ALA A 605 -21.72 33.35 19.49
CA ALA A 605 -22.11 32.35 20.48
C ALA A 605 -23.58 31.96 20.38
N GLU A 606 -24.49 32.93 20.22
CA GLU A 606 -25.92 32.65 20.05
C GLU A 606 -26.21 31.93 18.74
N ARG A 607 -25.49 32.24 17.65
CA ARG A 607 -25.61 31.51 16.38
C ARG A 607 -25.28 30.03 16.54
N PHE A 608 -24.19 29.72 17.26
CA PHE A 608 -23.82 28.32 17.52
C PHE A 608 -24.79 27.67 18.51
N ALA A 609 -25.16 28.36 19.60
CA ALA A 609 -26.14 27.83 20.55
C ALA A 609 -27.50 27.55 19.88
N GLY A 610 -27.94 28.42 18.98
CA GLY A 610 -29.14 28.22 18.16
C GLY A 610 -29.05 26.97 17.27
N CYS A 611 -27.89 26.72 16.65
CA CYS A 611 -27.65 25.48 15.91
C CYS A 611 -27.81 24.24 16.79
N VAL A 612 -27.27 24.25 18.02
CA VAL A 612 -27.45 23.14 18.98
C VAL A 612 -28.91 22.95 19.34
N ARG A 613 -29.66 24.04 19.59
CA ARG A 613 -31.10 23.95 19.92
C ARG A 613 -31.95 23.44 18.76
N VAL A 614 -31.62 23.81 17.52
CA VAL A 614 -32.31 23.28 16.33
C VAL A 614 -32.00 21.80 16.16
N TRP A 615 -30.73 21.40 16.29
CA TRP A 615 -30.35 20.00 16.24
C TRP A 615 -31.06 19.16 17.31
N ASP A 616 -31.11 19.65 18.55
CA ASP A 616 -31.77 18.97 19.67
C ASP A 616 -33.27 18.75 19.41
N ARG A 617 -33.93 19.77 18.85
CA ARG A 617 -35.38 19.72 18.57
C ARG A 617 -35.74 18.89 17.34
N GLU A 618 -34.97 19.00 16.26
CA GLU A 618 -35.37 18.47 14.94
C GLU A 618 -34.60 17.20 14.53
N VAL A 619 -33.34 17.04 14.96
CA VAL A 619 -32.41 16.06 14.38
C VAL A 619 -32.06 14.94 15.36
N ARG A 620 -31.87 15.27 16.63
CA ARG A 620 -31.28 14.39 17.65
C ARG A 620 -31.88 12.99 17.70
N GLU A 621 -33.20 12.89 17.65
CA GLU A 621 -33.93 11.61 17.73
C GLU A 621 -34.03 10.88 16.37
N SER A 622 -33.77 11.58 15.27
CA SER A 622 -33.93 11.04 13.89
C SER A 622 -32.67 10.39 13.32
N GLY A 623 -31.49 10.67 13.89
CA GLY A 623 -30.21 10.15 13.39
C GLY A 623 -29.63 10.97 12.22
N TYR A 624 -28.87 10.30 11.35
CA TYR A 624 -28.28 10.92 10.16
C TYR A 624 -29.32 11.12 9.04
N PRO A 625 -29.18 12.18 8.22
CA PRO A 625 -30.15 12.50 7.19
C PRO A 625 -29.95 11.60 5.96
N PRO A 626 -30.95 11.49 5.07
CA PRO A 626 -30.70 11.10 3.70
C PRO A 626 -29.61 12.00 3.09
N MET A 627 -28.65 11.38 2.42
CA MET A 627 -27.55 12.09 1.77
C MET A 627 -27.31 11.53 0.37
N THR A 628 -27.05 12.41 -0.58
CA THR A 628 -26.64 12.04 -1.95
C THR A 628 -25.32 12.68 -2.30
N VAL A 629 -24.52 12.00 -3.11
CA VAL A 629 -23.24 12.50 -3.62
C VAL A 629 -23.34 12.59 -5.14
N HIS A 630 -23.06 13.79 -5.65
CA HIS A 630 -23.12 14.15 -7.05
C HIS A 630 -21.73 14.49 -7.59
N PRO A 631 -21.48 14.37 -8.90
CA PRO A 631 -20.25 14.87 -9.51
C PRO A 631 -20.02 16.36 -9.20
N ALA A 632 -18.77 16.78 -8.99
CA ALA A 632 -18.42 18.19 -8.76
C ALA A 632 -18.96 19.16 -9.82
N ALA A 633 -19.10 18.70 -11.06
CA ALA A 633 -19.60 19.49 -12.18
C ALA A 633 -21.14 19.63 -12.23
N MET A 634 -21.89 18.96 -11.35
CA MET A 634 -23.35 19.02 -11.36
C MET A 634 -23.85 20.45 -11.05
N PRO A 635 -24.66 21.07 -11.92
CA PRO A 635 -25.25 22.39 -11.70
C PRO A 635 -26.16 22.47 -10.46
N ASP A 636 -26.25 23.66 -9.84
CA ASP A 636 -27.07 23.88 -8.63
C ASP A 636 -28.56 23.59 -8.85
N ASP A 637 -29.09 23.87 -10.03
CA ASP A 637 -30.50 23.64 -10.40
C ASP A 637 -30.86 22.16 -10.60
N GLN A 638 -29.85 21.28 -10.67
CA GLN A 638 -30.02 19.83 -10.78
C GLN A 638 -29.82 19.11 -9.44
N LEU A 639 -29.35 19.80 -8.40
CA LEU A 639 -29.22 19.22 -7.07
C LEU A 639 -30.59 19.09 -6.39
N PRO A 640 -30.82 18.02 -5.62
CA PRO A 640 -31.99 17.94 -4.77
C PRO A 640 -31.95 19.03 -3.69
N PRO A 641 -33.10 19.41 -3.10
CA PRO A 641 -33.11 20.35 -2.00
C PRO A 641 -32.36 19.76 -0.79
N GLY A 642 -31.49 20.57 -0.17
CA GLY A 642 -30.71 20.20 1.02
C GLY A 642 -29.49 21.12 1.21
N ASP A 643 -28.81 20.98 2.35
CA ASP A 643 -27.53 21.66 2.57
C ASP A 643 -26.44 20.97 1.74
N VAL A 644 -25.60 21.75 1.07
CA VAL A 644 -24.59 21.25 0.15
C VAL A 644 -23.20 21.44 0.75
N LEU A 645 -22.40 20.37 0.80
CA LEU A 645 -20.97 20.41 1.06
C LEU A 645 -20.22 20.12 -0.24
N ASP A 646 -19.60 21.15 -0.80
CA ASP A 646 -18.77 21.06 -2.00
C ASP A 646 -17.34 20.62 -1.63
N LYS A 647 -16.95 19.49 -2.20
CA LYS A 647 -15.59 18.95 -2.19
C LYS A 647 -14.98 19.07 -3.60
N PRO A 648 -13.65 18.93 -3.76
CA PRO A 648 -13.00 19.09 -5.07
C PRO A 648 -13.59 18.22 -6.20
N SER A 649 -14.00 16.99 -5.89
CA SER A 649 -14.45 15.98 -6.86
C SER A 649 -15.93 15.62 -6.73
N ALA A 650 -16.59 16.07 -5.67
CA ALA A 650 -17.95 15.68 -5.34
C ALA A 650 -18.75 16.80 -4.66
N ARG A 651 -20.07 16.77 -4.81
CA ARG A 651 -21.03 17.63 -4.09
C ARG A 651 -21.93 16.76 -3.23
N LEU A 652 -21.88 16.92 -1.91
CA LEU A 652 -22.70 16.16 -0.97
C LEU A 652 -23.92 16.97 -0.60
N VAL A 653 -25.12 16.40 -0.74
CA VAL A 653 -26.39 17.07 -0.40
C VAL A 653 -27.02 16.36 0.79
N PHE A 654 -27.24 17.09 1.88
CA PHE A 654 -27.80 16.63 3.15
C PHE A 654 -29.24 17.10 3.32
N GLN A 655 -30.15 16.15 3.58
CA GLN A 655 -31.57 16.44 3.79
C GLN A 655 -31.92 16.40 5.28
N TRP A 656 -31.40 17.37 6.04
CA TRP A 656 -31.64 17.44 7.48
C TRP A 656 -33.11 17.72 7.81
N PRO A 657 -33.70 16.98 8.78
CA PRO A 657 -35.05 17.27 9.26
C PRO A 657 -35.20 18.71 9.78
N GLY A 658 -36.37 19.30 9.55
CA GLY A 658 -36.69 20.66 9.99
C GLY A 658 -36.05 21.79 9.17
N ARG A 659 -35.28 21.49 8.11
CA ARG A 659 -34.74 22.50 7.19
C ARG A 659 -35.57 22.63 5.92
N THR A 660 -36.00 23.85 5.60
CA THR A 660 -36.73 24.12 4.35
C THR A 660 -35.76 24.43 3.20
N PRO A 661 -36.17 24.36 1.92
CA PRO A 661 -35.32 24.77 0.80
C PRO A 661 -34.84 26.22 0.87
N ALA A 662 -35.56 27.11 1.57
CA ALA A 662 -35.13 28.49 1.80
C ALA A 662 -34.01 28.60 2.85
N ASP A 663 -33.85 27.58 3.71
CA ASP A 663 -32.82 27.49 4.74
C ASP A 663 -31.60 26.66 4.29
N ALA A 664 -31.67 26.05 3.09
CA ALA A 664 -30.59 25.28 2.49
C ALA A 664 -29.39 26.17 2.20
N ARG A 665 -28.20 25.72 2.59
CA ARG A 665 -26.95 26.46 2.40
C ARG A 665 -25.94 25.64 1.61
N SER A 666 -25.23 26.28 0.70
CA SER A 666 -24.08 25.70 0.01
C SER A 666 -22.78 26.16 0.66
N PHE A 667 -21.97 25.20 1.10
CA PHE A 667 -20.69 25.41 1.75
C PHE A 667 -19.58 24.75 0.95
N SER A 668 -18.43 25.43 0.86
CA SER A 668 -17.19 24.76 0.47
C SER A 668 -16.59 24.01 1.67
N ALA A 669 -15.84 22.93 1.42
CA ALA A 669 -15.06 22.24 2.45
C ALA A 669 -14.07 23.16 3.21
N GLY A 670 -13.74 24.33 2.66
CA GLY A 670 -12.97 25.39 3.32
C GLY A 670 -13.76 26.30 4.27
N GLY A 671 -15.03 26.00 4.56
CA GLY A 671 -15.85 26.75 5.52
C GLY A 671 -16.37 28.11 5.01
N GLY A 672 -16.05 28.49 3.77
CA GLY A 672 -16.58 29.67 3.10
C GLY A 672 -17.93 29.39 2.41
N ARG A 673 -18.86 30.35 2.48
CA ARG A 673 -20.03 30.41 1.60
C ARG A 673 -19.57 30.66 0.16
N ARG A 674 -20.15 29.94 -0.81
CA ARG A 674 -20.10 30.37 -2.21
C ARG A 674 -20.93 31.66 -2.33
N ALA A 675 -20.42 32.65 -3.07
CA ALA A 675 -21.13 33.90 -3.35
C ALA A 675 -22.37 33.65 -4.22
#